data_AF-A0A350FXS0-F1
#
_entry.id   AF-A0A350FXS0-F1
#
_cell.length_a   1.000
_cell.length_b   1.000
_cell.length_c   1.000
_cell.angle_alpha   90.00
_cell.angle_beta   90.00
_cell.angle_gamma   90.00
#
_symmetry.space_group_name_H-M   'P 1'
#
loop_
_entity.id
_entity.type
_entity.pdbx_description
1 polymer ?
#
loop_
_entity_poly.entity_id
_entity_poly.type
_entity_poly.pdbx_seq_one_letter_code
_entity_poly.pdbx_strand_id
1 'polypeptide(L)'
;MDSQPYIPGTKSADPGPLSRFTPPLEEGVISRWLPLHADAGSWLLDPFGFSPRLVLEAARTGYRVLVTVNNPITRFLLEMSATPPPESDFKAALADLAVVKKGDERLQAHLQSLYLTECEKCEREIQAESFLWRKSEDAPYARVYKCPHCEDEGERTATHDDIERAKKIKSTDGLHRSRAFERVAALKDEDRIYAEEAISHYLPRPLYFLTTVINRFDSMKLSPERKRALSAMILLACDAGNTLWGHPSERPRPKQLNIPNQFREHNLWMMFERGLSLWTETGSGVAIEAWPNKIPESGGICIYEGRLKELAHEVKKEIPIAAVIGSVPRPNQAFWTLSALWAGWLWGREAVEPFKVALRRRRYDWAWNATALNAAFARLFELLPLGTPFFGLLPEPEPPFLTSALTAASAAGFDLSSLALRTEHDPIQLVWTRGESLKREVNEPDLDDLRTSIHEHLRERGEPASYLHVHTAGLLALVEKHALKKKEMEFDEALRGTNALIQKALSDDERFVHFSSGENVDTGMWGLGNVSPSREAAESLAQRGRDTSVPELPRKDITDSLSDRIEMAIVTFLQKNPDSIYLEIEDDLYPQFPGLMTPSKAMIYAVLTSYAEKDNSAWRLRPEDVANSRRNELNTITAMLDVISKRLDYTTRKEDKNYLWETDNKVARAIYILASALIGRAIIETPYPPELTIIVIPGGRAGLIQYKAQRDPSLAARMKNYRLVKYRLLRTLFEVPVLTRETFDEQIASDPLEKSKSQMMMF
;
A
#
# COMPACT_ATOMS: atom_id res chain seq x y z
N MET A 1 -8.17 5.64 -23.37
CA MET A 1 -8.75 5.10 -22.11
C MET A 1 -9.37 6.24 -21.32
N ASP A 2 -10.40 6.00 -20.48
CA ASP A 2 -11.00 7.05 -19.66
C ASP A 2 -10.16 7.31 -18.39
N SER A 3 -10.02 8.58 -18.02
CA SER A 3 -9.31 8.97 -16.80
C SER A 3 -10.25 8.90 -15.59
N GLN A 4 -10.24 7.79 -14.85
CA GLN A 4 -11.01 7.68 -13.61
C GLN A 4 -10.24 8.26 -12.41
N PRO A 5 -10.89 9.06 -11.55
CA PRO A 5 -10.33 9.46 -10.26
C PRO A 5 -10.09 8.24 -9.36
N TYR A 6 -8.99 8.24 -8.61
CA TYR A 6 -8.83 7.25 -7.54
C TYR A 6 -9.95 7.43 -6.51
N ILE A 7 -10.60 6.34 -6.12
CA ILE A 7 -11.66 6.36 -5.12
C ILE A 7 -11.01 6.24 -3.73
N PRO A 8 -11.07 7.28 -2.87
CA PRO A 8 -10.48 7.19 -1.55
C PRO A 8 -11.26 6.22 -0.67
N GLY A 9 -10.53 5.44 0.13
CA GLY A 9 -11.08 4.78 1.30
C GLY A 9 -10.28 5.08 2.57
N THR A 10 -10.73 4.48 3.67
CA THR A 10 -10.10 4.59 4.98
C THR A 10 -9.36 3.31 5.34
N LYS A 11 -8.20 3.43 5.99
CA LYS A 11 -7.53 2.25 6.55
C LYS A 11 -8.38 1.75 7.71
N SER A 12 -8.63 0.44 7.73
CA SER A 12 -9.30 -0.19 8.87
C SER A 12 -8.51 0.02 10.16
N ALA A 13 -9.20 0.38 11.23
CA ALA A 13 -8.60 0.51 12.57
C ALA A 13 -8.07 -0.84 13.08
N ASP A 14 -8.83 -1.91 12.85
CA ASP A 14 -8.40 -3.30 13.07
C ASP A 14 -8.43 -4.04 11.73
N PRO A 15 -7.30 -4.52 11.18
CA PRO A 15 -7.28 -5.25 9.92
C PRO A 15 -7.85 -6.68 10.06
N GLY A 16 -8.16 -7.13 11.27
CA GLY A 16 -8.89 -8.37 11.55
C GLY A 16 -8.04 -9.64 11.52
N PRO A 17 -8.67 -10.81 11.68
CA PRO A 17 -8.00 -12.10 11.76
C PRO A 17 -7.29 -12.44 10.44
N LEU A 18 -6.10 -13.02 10.53
CA LEU A 18 -5.26 -13.41 9.38
C LEU A 18 -4.96 -12.24 8.42
N SER A 19 -5.04 -11.00 8.92
CA SER A 19 -4.81 -9.78 8.13
C SER A 19 -3.50 -9.78 7.38
N ARG A 20 -2.45 -10.43 7.90
CA ARG A 20 -1.15 -10.58 7.24
C ARG A 20 -1.17 -11.36 5.91
N PHE A 21 -2.25 -12.09 5.65
CA PHE A 21 -2.45 -12.84 4.40
C PHE A 21 -3.59 -12.31 3.54
N THR A 22 -4.62 -11.71 4.13
CA THR A 22 -5.74 -11.13 3.38
C THR A 22 -5.35 -9.80 2.74
N PRO A 23 -5.89 -9.43 1.56
CA PRO A 23 -5.62 -8.16 0.90
C PRO A 23 -5.74 -6.93 1.83
N PRO A 24 -4.75 -6.03 1.88
CA PRO A 24 -4.85 -4.77 2.61
C PRO A 24 -5.64 -3.76 1.76
N LEU A 25 -6.97 -3.83 1.84
CA LEU A 25 -7.87 -2.92 1.13
C LEU A 25 -8.36 -1.80 2.06
N GLU A 26 -8.61 -0.63 1.47
CA GLU A 26 -9.28 0.47 2.17
C GLU A 26 -10.80 0.21 2.22
N GLU A 27 -11.43 0.60 3.32
CA GLU A 27 -12.89 0.57 3.48
C GLU A 27 -13.53 1.80 2.85
N GLY A 28 -14.71 1.64 2.27
CA GLY A 28 -15.47 2.73 1.66
C GLY A 28 -15.29 2.82 0.15
N VAL A 29 -14.35 2.08 -0.43
CA VAL A 29 -14.06 2.14 -1.87
C VAL A 29 -15.20 1.55 -2.70
N ILE A 30 -15.75 0.41 -2.26
CA ILE A 30 -16.80 -0.32 -2.99
C ILE A 30 -18.14 0.39 -2.89
N SER A 31 -18.48 0.85 -1.68
CA SER A 31 -19.68 1.63 -1.38
C SER A 31 -19.74 2.96 -2.12
N ARG A 32 -18.59 3.55 -2.48
CA ARG A 32 -18.49 4.74 -3.33
C ARG A 32 -18.58 4.42 -4.82
N TRP A 33 -18.01 3.29 -5.25
CA TRP A 33 -18.02 2.90 -6.67
C TRP A 33 -19.39 2.41 -7.14
N LEU A 34 -20.04 1.54 -6.37
CA LEU A 34 -21.26 0.83 -6.79
C LEU A 34 -22.45 1.72 -7.16
N PRO A 35 -22.81 2.78 -6.40
CA PRO A 35 -23.98 3.61 -6.71
C PRO A 35 -23.90 4.32 -8.07
N LEU A 36 -22.69 4.46 -8.62
CA LEU A 36 -22.45 5.06 -9.94
C LEU A 36 -22.55 4.03 -11.09
N HIS A 37 -22.61 2.73 -10.79
CA HIS A 37 -22.48 1.65 -11.78
C HIS A 37 -23.56 0.56 -11.69
N ALA A 38 -24.29 0.47 -10.57
CA ALA A 38 -25.36 -0.51 -10.38
C ALA A 38 -26.43 -0.01 -9.39
N ASP A 39 -27.70 -0.27 -9.70
CA ASP A 39 -28.83 0.07 -8.84
C ASP A 39 -28.77 -0.70 -7.50
N ALA A 40 -29.22 -0.07 -6.42
CA ALA A 40 -29.33 -0.72 -5.12
C ALA A 40 -30.15 -2.03 -5.20
N GLY A 41 -29.77 -3.04 -4.43
CA GLY A 41 -30.38 -4.37 -4.50
C GLY A 41 -29.93 -5.21 -5.70
N SER A 42 -29.14 -4.69 -6.64
CA SER A 42 -28.64 -5.48 -7.77
C SER A 42 -27.74 -6.65 -7.34
N TRP A 43 -27.67 -7.66 -8.20
CA TRP A 43 -26.75 -8.78 -8.02
C TRP A 43 -25.34 -8.42 -8.49
N LEU A 44 -24.37 -8.68 -7.62
CA LEU A 44 -22.95 -8.54 -7.87
C LEU A 44 -22.28 -9.90 -7.86
N LEU A 45 -21.14 -10.02 -8.53
CA LEU A 45 -20.30 -11.21 -8.49
C LEU A 45 -18.89 -10.86 -7.97
N ASP A 46 -18.42 -11.59 -6.96
CA ASP A 46 -16.99 -11.73 -6.65
C ASP A 46 -16.50 -13.12 -7.11
N PRO A 47 -15.72 -13.19 -8.21
CA PRO A 47 -15.28 -14.44 -8.81
C PRO A 47 -14.05 -15.04 -8.11
N PHE A 48 -13.52 -14.39 -7.07
CA PHE A 48 -12.30 -14.81 -6.39
C PHE A 48 -12.54 -15.23 -4.95
N GLY A 49 -13.44 -14.54 -4.24
CA GLY A 49 -13.78 -14.84 -2.85
C GLY A 49 -12.56 -14.76 -1.91
N PHE A 50 -11.60 -13.88 -2.26
CA PHE A 50 -10.33 -13.75 -1.55
C PHE A 50 -10.36 -12.67 -0.47
N SER A 51 -11.25 -11.67 -0.59
CA SER A 51 -11.38 -10.56 0.35
C SER A 51 -12.78 -10.52 0.97
N PRO A 52 -12.96 -11.03 2.20
CA PRO A 52 -14.24 -10.93 2.90
C PRO A 52 -14.74 -9.50 3.05
N ARG A 53 -13.83 -8.55 3.30
CA ARG A 53 -14.16 -7.13 3.52
C ARG A 53 -14.86 -6.49 2.33
N LEU A 54 -14.38 -6.76 1.12
CA LEU A 54 -14.96 -6.24 -0.12
C LEU A 54 -16.41 -6.71 -0.29
N VAL A 55 -16.65 -7.99 -0.02
CA VAL A 55 -17.99 -8.61 -0.11
C VAL A 55 -18.93 -8.06 0.96
N LEU A 56 -18.43 -7.92 2.20
CA LEU A 56 -19.21 -7.37 3.31
C LEU A 56 -19.57 -5.91 3.10
N GLU A 57 -18.65 -5.10 2.57
CA GLU A 57 -18.91 -3.70 2.28
C GLU A 57 -20.06 -3.58 1.27
N ALA A 58 -19.98 -4.29 0.13
CA ALA A 58 -21.03 -4.30 -0.87
C ALA A 58 -22.38 -4.76 -0.30
N ALA A 59 -22.40 -5.86 0.46
CA ALA A 59 -23.62 -6.39 1.04
C ALA A 59 -24.24 -5.44 2.08
N ARG A 60 -23.43 -4.80 2.93
CA ARG A 60 -23.88 -3.79 3.91
C ARG A 60 -24.44 -2.53 3.24
N THR A 61 -24.02 -2.22 2.03
CA THR A 61 -24.62 -1.15 1.21
C THR A 61 -25.91 -1.53 0.49
N GLY A 62 -26.43 -2.74 0.72
CA GLY A 62 -27.72 -3.18 0.20
C GLY A 62 -27.66 -3.93 -1.12
N TYR A 63 -26.49 -4.43 -1.53
CA TYR A 63 -26.35 -5.26 -2.73
C TYR A 63 -26.42 -6.75 -2.40
N ARG A 64 -26.82 -7.55 -3.39
CA ARG A 64 -26.83 -9.02 -3.31
C ARG A 64 -25.54 -9.54 -3.92
N VAL A 65 -24.64 -10.13 -3.14
CA VAL A 65 -23.32 -10.53 -3.62
C VAL A 65 -23.25 -12.05 -3.74
N LEU A 66 -23.14 -12.55 -4.97
CA LEU A 66 -22.74 -13.93 -5.22
C LEU A 66 -21.21 -14.00 -5.17
N VAL A 67 -20.66 -14.87 -4.33
CA VAL A 67 -19.21 -15.00 -4.18
C VAL A 67 -18.79 -16.45 -4.36
N THR A 68 -17.77 -16.68 -5.21
CA THR A 68 -17.17 -18.01 -5.36
C THR A 68 -16.00 -18.16 -4.39
N VAL A 69 -16.07 -19.12 -3.48
CA VAL A 69 -15.04 -19.33 -2.46
C VAL A 69 -14.58 -20.78 -2.46
N ASN A 70 -13.33 -21.02 -2.88
CA ASN A 70 -12.74 -22.36 -2.89
C ASN A 70 -11.91 -22.69 -1.65
N ASN A 71 -11.37 -21.67 -0.97
CA ASN A 71 -10.52 -21.88 0.19
C ASN A 71 -11.40 -21.95 1.45
N PRO A 72 -11.43 -23.09 2.18
CA PRO A 72 -12.26 -23.24 3.37
C PRO A 72 -11.98 -22.19 4.45
N ILE A 73 -10.73 -21.70 4.54
CA ILE A 73 -10.34 -20.67 5.49
C ILE A 73 -10.92 -19.31 5.09
N THR A 74 -10.88 -18.93 3.82
CA THR A 74 -11.48 -17.66 3.38
C THR A 74 -13.01 -17.70 3.46
N ARG A 75 -13.62 -18.87 3.20
CA ARG A 75 -15.06 -19.09 3.44
C ARG A 75 -15.39 -18.86 4.92
N PHE A 76 -14.67 -19.52 5.81
CA PHE A 76 -14.89 -19.39 7.24
C PHE A 76 -14.68 -17.95 7.74
N LEU A 77 -13.66 -17.24 7.23
CA LEU A 77 -13.45 -15.81 7.52
C LEU A 77 -14.64 -14.96 7.08
N LEU A 78 -15.21 -15.23 5.89
CA LEU A 78 -16.38 -14.53 5.37
C LEU A 78 -17.62 -14.79 6.22
N GLU A 79 -17.92 -16.05 6.53
CA GLU A 79 -19.06 -16.45 7.37
C GLU A 79 -18.98 -15.82 8.77
N MET A 80 -17.81 -15.91 9.41
CA MET A 80 -17.56 -15.33 10.72
C MET A 80 -17.67 -13.80 10.72
N SER A 81 -17.26 -13.14 9.64
CA SER A 81 -17.33 -11.67 9.54
C SER A 81 -18.74 -11.17 9.16
N ALA A 82 -19.53 -12.00 8.47
CA ALA A 82 -20.93 -11.70 8.15
C ALA A 82 -21.85 -11.93 9.34
N THR A 83 -21.59 -12.98 10.11
CA THR A 83 -22.39 -13.39 11.27
C THR A 83 -21.48 -13.71 12.46
N PRO A 84 -20.87 -12.69 13.10
CA PRO A 84 -19.99 -12.90 14.23
C PRO A 84 -20.76 -13.48 15.43
N PRO A 85 -20.26 -14.56 16.08
CA PRO A 85 -20.82 -15.01 17.35
C PRO A 85 -20.72 -13.88 18.39
N PRO A 86 -21.67 -13.77 19.33
CA PRO A 86 -21.58 -12.79 20.40
C PRO A 86 -20.36 -13.06 21.28
N GLU A 87 -19.80 -12.01 21.87
CA GLU A 87 -18.61 -12.11 22.75
C GLU A 87 -18.81 -13.14 23.89
N SER A 88 -20.04 -13.28 24.38
CA SER A 88 -20.41 -14.27 25.39
C SER A 88 -20.18 -15.71 24.95
N ASP A 89 -20.40 -16.04 23.67
CA ASP A 89 -20.20 -17.39 23.16
C ASP A 89 -18.72 -17.74 23.03
N PHE A 90 -17.87 -16.79 22.66
CA PHE A 90 -16.42 -16.99 22.70
C PHE A 90 -15.92 -17.20 24.13
N LYS A 91 -16.34 -16.34 25.08
CA LYS A 91 -15.98 -16.48 26.50
C LYS A 91 -16.43 -17.84 27.06
N ALA A 92 -17.65 -18.26 26.73
CA ALA A 92 -18.17 -19.55 27.15
C ALA A 92 -17.39 -20.71 26.51
N ALA A 93 -17.09 -20.65 25.21
CA ALA A 93 -16.33 -21.70 24.53
C ALA A 93 -14.90 -21.83 25.07
N LEU A 94 -14.24 -20.72 25.40
CA LEU A 94 -12.91 -20.72 26.04
C LEU A 94 -12.98 -21.29 27.46
N ALA A 95 -14.01 -20.93 28.24
CA ALA A 95 -14.24 -21.48 29.58
C ALA A 95 -14.49 -23.00 29.53
N ASP A 96 -15.32 -23.45 28.59
CA ASP A 96 -15.58 -24.88 28.36
C ASP A 96 -14.28 -25.63 28.03
N LEU A 97 -13.39 -25.05 27.21
CA LEU A 97 -12.07 -25.62 26.92
C LEU A 97 -11.16 -25.63 28.17
N ALA A 98 -11.14 -24.55 28.93
CA ALA A 98 -10.26 -24.37 30.09
C ALA A 98 -10.46 -25.44 31.17
N VAL A 99 -11.70 -25.88 31.39
CA VAL A 99 -12.07 -26.85 32.43
C VAL A 99 -11.90 -28.31 32.02
N VAL A 100 -11.63 -28.60 30.74
CA VAL A 100 -11.35 -29.97 30.26
C VAL A 100 -10.17 -30.56 31.03
N LYS A 101 -10.25 -31.83 31.44
CA LYS A 101 -9.15 -32.49 32.14
C LYS A 101 -8.07 -33.04 31.19
N LYS A 102 -6.81 -32.93 31.62
CA LYS A 102 -5.67 -33.63 31.03
C LYS A 102 -4.91 -34.34 32.15
N GLY A 103 -5.12 -35.64 32.29
CA GLY A 103 -4.73 -36.34 33.52
C GLY A 103 -5.53 -35.79 34.69
N ASP A 104 -4.82 -35.37 35.74
CA ASP A 104 -5.42 -34.85 36.98
C ASP A 104 -5.58 -33.32 37.00
N GLU A 105 -5.00 -32.60 36.03
CA GLU A 105 -5.06 -31.13 35.98
C GLU A 105 -6.05 -30.59 34.94
N ARG A 106 -6.38 -29.30 35.07
CA ARG A 106 -7.19 -28.55 34.10
C ARG A 106 -6.34 -28.24 32.87
N LEU A 107 -6.95 -28.29 31.69
CA LEU A 107 -6.28 -28.06 30.42
C LEU A 107 -5.69 -26.65 30.34
N GLN A 108 -6.37 -25.63 30.88
CA GLN A 108 -5.82 -24.27 30.96
C GLN A 108 -4.47 -24.23 31.70
N ALA A 109 -4.42 -24.78 32.92
CA ALA A 109 -3.21 -24.79 33.73
C ALA A 109 -2.06 -25.52 33.01
N HIS A 110 -2.37 -26.68 32.43
CA HIS A 110 -1.43 -27.44 31.62
C HIS A 110 -0.87 -26.62 30.45
N LEU A 111 -1.73 -25.96 29.67
CA LEU A 111 -1.31 -25.20 28.49
C LEU A 111 -0.56 -23.91 28.85
N GLN A 112 -0.95 -23.21 29.91
CA GLN A 112 -0.24 -22.06 30.45
C GLN A 112 1.16 -22.45 30.96
N SER A 113 1.30 -23.66 31.51
CA SER A 113 2.59 -24.14 32.03
C SER A 113 3.69 -24.24 30.98
N LEU A 114 3.31 -24.34 29.69
CA LEU A 114 4.23 -24.43 28.56
C LEU A 114 5.03 -23.13 28.33
N TYR A 115 4.50 -22.00 28.81
CA TYR A 115 5.03 -20.65 28.60
C TYR A 115 5.39 -19.92 29.90
N LEU A 116 5.46 -20.64 31.02
CA LEU A 116 5.96 -20.09 32.28
C LEU A 116 7.46 -19.82 32.18
N THR A 117 7.89 -18.72 32.80
CA THR A 117 9.28 -18.27 32.89
C THR A 117 9.48 -17.46 34.17
N GLU A 118 10.73 -17.16 34.53
CA GLU A 118 11.04 -16.35 35.71
C GLU A 118 11.26 -14.88 35.32
N CYS A 119 10.74 -13.97 36.15
CA CYS A 119 11.03 -12.55 36.02
C CYS A 119 12.48 -12.26 36.39
N GLU A 120 13.24 -11.61 35.51
CA GLU A 120 14.64 -11.22 35.71
C GLU A 120 14.83 -10.33 36.96
N LYS A 121 13.82 -9.54 37.33
CA LYS A 121 13.92 -8.56 38.43
C LYS A 121 13.47 -9.09 39.78
N CYS A 122 12.40 -9.88 39.83
CA CYS A 122 11.80 -10.33 41.10
C CYS A 122 11.74 -11.84 41.28
N GLU A 123 12.27 -12.60 40.31
CA GLU A 123 12.43 -14.06 40.33
C GLU A 123 11.10 -14.85 40.49
N ARG A 124 9.95 -14.15 40.41
CA ARG A 124 8.64 -14.81 40.43
C ARG A 124 8.35 -15.46 39.10
N GLU A 125 7.71 -16.61 39.15
CA GLU A 125 7.19 -17.30 37.97
C GLU A 125 6.03 -16.49 37.35
N ILE A 126 6.14 -16.23 36.05
CA ILE A 126 5.22 -15.41 35.25
C ILE A 126 5.00 -16.05 33.88
N GLN A 127 4.04 -15.53 33.11
CA GLN A 127 3.83 -15.95 31.72
C GLN A 127 4.75 -15.14 30.78
N ALA A 128 5.51 -15.83 29.94
CA ALA A 128 6.13 -15.21 28.78
C ALA A 128 5.05 -14.82 27.76
N GLU A 129 5.15 -13.62 27.18
CA GLU A 129 4.31 -13.23 26.04
C GLU A 129 4.79 -13.93 24.76
N SER A 130 6.10 -14.11 24.63
CA SER A 130 6.71 -14.86 23.54
C SER A 130 8.14 -15.29 23.87
N PHE A 131 8.61 -16.30 23.13
CA PHE A 131 10.02 -16.67 23.07
C PHE A 131 10.62 -16.25 21.72
N LEU A 132 11.88 -15.87 21.70
CA LEU A 132 12.60 -15.49 20.48
C LEU A 132 13.62 -16.58 20.12
N TRP A 133 13.64 -16.89 18.84
CA TRP A 133 14.44 -17.97 18.29
C TRP A 133 15.31 -17.47 17.16
N ARG A 134 16.49 -18.08 17.02
CA ARG A 134 17.27 -17.99 15.79
C ARG A 134 17.00 -19.21 14.94
N LYS A 135 17.04 -19.01 13.63
CA LYS A 135 16.84 -20.09 12.65
C LYS A 135 17.82 -21.23 12.93
N SER A 136 17.30 -22.45 12.94
CA SER A 136 18.05 -23.70 13.16
C SER A 136 18.59 -23.95 14.57
N GLU A 137 18.38 -23.04 15.54
CA GLU A 137 18.72 -23.32 16.93
C GLU A 137 17.67 -24.26 17.57
N ASP A 138 18.09 -25.03 18.57
CA ASP A 138 17.27 -26.04 19.25
C ASP A 138 16.60 -25.55 20.53
N ALA A 139 16.89 -24.31 20.95
CA ALA A 139 16.32 -23.64 22.10
C ALA A 139 16.11 -22.13 21.82
N PRO A 140 15.21 -21.45 22.54
CA PRO A 140 15.06 -20.00 22.42
C PRO A 140 16.27 -19.27 23.00
N TYR A 141 16.66 -18.15 22.39
CA TYR A 141 17.77 -17.31 22.89
C TYR A 141 17.28 -16.20 23.84
N ALA A 142 16.02 -15.79 23.72
CA ALA A 142 15.42 -14.74 24.53
C ALA A 142 13.93 -15.00 24.81
N ARG A 143 13.40 -14.28 25.79
CA ARG A 143 11.99 -14.21 26.18
C ARG A 143 11.52 -12.76 26.20
N VAL A 144 10.25 -12.54 25.91
CA VAL A 144 9.58 -11.25 26.07
C VAL A 144 8.45 -11.44 27.06
N TYR A 145 8.41 -10.62 28.10
CA TYR A 145 7.35 -10.68 29.10
C TYR A 145 6.99 -9.29 29.65
N LYS A 146 5.87 -9.24 30.38
CA LYS A 146 5.50 -8.14 31.27
C LYS A 146 5.15 -8.71 32.64
N CYS A 147 5.93 -8.37 33.66
CA CYS A 147 5.75 -8.92 35.00
C CYS A 147 4.61 -8.21 35.73
N PRO A 148 3.55 -8.92 36.16
CA PRO A 148 2.43 -8.32 36.90
C PRO A 148 2.79 -7.97 38.36
N HIS A 149 3.99 -8.31 38.84
CA HIS A 149 4.38 -8.13 40.24
C HIS A 149 5.35 -6.96 40.49
N CYS A 150 6.22 -6.66 39.52
CA CYS A 150 7.27 -5.64 39.68
C CYS A 150 7.42 -4.70 38.47
N GLU A 151 6.49 -4.80 37.51
CA GLU A 151 6.38 -3.99 36.29
C GLU A 151 7.57 -4.09 35.33
N ASP A 152 8.49 -5.02 35.56
CA ASP A 152 9.58 -5.30 34.62
C ASP A 152 9.03 -5.87 33.31
N GLU A 153 9.43 -5.30 32.18
CA GLU A 153 8.95 -5.69 30.86
C GLU A 153 10.02 -5.60 29.76
N GLY A 154 9.76 -6.27 28.64
CA GLY A 154 10.59 -6.24 27.44
C GLY A 154 11.35 -7.54 27.19
N GLU A 155 12.37 -7.46 26.33
CA GLU A 155 13.21 -8.59 25.93
C GLU A 155 14.27 -8.90 27.01
N ARG A 156 14.40 -10.16 27.39
CA ARG A 156 15.40 -10.70 28.33
C ARG A 156 15.99 -12.00 27.77
N THR A 157 17.19 -12.37 28.21
CA THR A 157 17.81 -13.65 27.81
C THR A 157 17.00 -14.83 28.33
N ALA A 158 16.90 -15.90 27.54
CA ALA A 158 16.23 -17.12 28.00
C ALA A 158 16.98 -17.75 29.19
N THR A 159 16.25 -18.20 30.22
CA THR A 159 16.80 -18.90 31.38
C THR A 159 17.13 -20.35 31.02
N HIS A 160 17.90 -21.01 31.88
CA HIS A 160 18.12 -22.45 31.78
C HIS A 160 16.78 -23.23 31.81
N ASP A 161 15.84 -22.82 32.65
CA ASP A 161 14.52 -23.44 32.77
C ASP A 161 13.68 -23.30 31.49
N ASP A 162 13.73 -22.14 30.83
CA ASP A 162 13.08 -21.92 29.54
C ASP A 162 13.57 -22.93 28.48
N ILE A 163 14.88 -23.15 28.45
CA ILE A 163 15.58 -24.06 27.53
C ILE A 163 15.20 -25.51 27.83
N GLU A 164 15.24 -25.93 29.10
CA GLU A 164 14.90 -27.30 29.50
C GLU A 164 13.43 -27.62 29.27
N ARG A 165 12.50 -26.67 29.51
CA ARG A 165 11.08 -26.81 29.15
C ARG A 165 10.91 -27.01 27.65
N ALA A 166 11.61 -26.25 26.80
CA ALA A 166 11.57 -26.40 25.34
C ALA A 166 12.06 -27.80 24.90
N LYS A 167 13.20 -28.26 25.44
CA LYS A 167 13.77 -29.58 25.13
C LYS A 167 12.88 -30.73 25.57
N LYS A 168 12.26 -30.65 26.76
CA LYS A 168 11.33 -31.66 27.26
C LYS A 168 10.17 -31.88 26.29
N ILE A 169 9.60 -30.81 25.74
CA ILE A 169 8.50 -30.92 24.76
C ILE A 169 9.02 -31.50 23.45
N LYS A 170 10.21 -31.06 22.98
CA LYS A 170 10.87 -31.56 21.78
C LYS A 170 11.08 -33.09 21.81
N SER A 171 11.30 -33.69 22.97
CA SER A 171 11.44 -35.16 23.11
C SER A 171 10.20 -35.95 22.64
N THR A 172 9.03 -35.31 22.62
CA THR A 172 7.76 -35.92 22.19
C THR A 172 7.31 -35.48 20.79
N ASP A 173 8.08 -34.64 20.10
CA ASP A 173 7.71 -33.96 18.86
C ASP A 173 7.25 -34.91 17.75
N GLY A 174 7.92 -36.05 17.58
CA GLY A 174 7.58 -37.05 16.56
C GLY A 174 6.13 -37.54 16.64
N LEU A 175 5.60 -37.74 17.86
CA LEU A 175 4.21 -38.14 18.08
C LEU A 175 3.23 -37.02 17.67
N HIS A 176 3.54 -35.78 18.04
CA HIS A 176 2.68 -34.63 17.76
C HIS A 176 2.65 -34.28 16.28
N ARG A 177 3.81 -34.34 15.60
CA ARG A 177 3.89 -34.21 14.14
C ARG A 177 3.08 -35.28 13.42
N SER A 178 3.21 -36.55 13.83
CA SER A 178 2.44 -37.65 13.22
C SER A 178 0.93 -37.42 13.35
N ARG A 179 0.45 -37.00 14.53
CA ARG A 179 -0.98 -36.70 14.76
C ARG A 179 -1.47 -35.51 13.96
N ALA A 180 -0.69 -34.42 13.92
CA ALA A 180 -1.03 -33.24 13.12
C ALA A 180 -1.12 -33.59 11.63
N PHE A 181 -0.21 -34.46 11.18
CA PHE A 181 -0.12 -34.92 9.79
C PHE A 181 -1.31 -35.79 9.37
N GLU A 182 -1.71 -36.77 10.19
CA GLU A 182 -2.82 -37.71 9.88
C GLU A 182 -4.16 -37.01 9.64
N ARG A 183 -4.34 -35.78 10.13
CA ARG A 183 -5.52 -34.96 9.88
C ARG A 183 -5.56 -34.31 8.49
N VAL A 184 -4.43 -34.25 7.80
CA VAL A 184 -4.29 -33.55 6.51
C VAL A 184 -4.20 -34.54 5.36
N ALA A 185 -3.34 -35.56 5.48
CA ALA A 185 -3.06 -36.53 4.43
C ALA A 185 -3.05 -37.96 4.98
N ALA A 186 -3.49 -38.92 4.15
CA ALA A 186 -3.47 -40.33 4.50
C ALA A 186 -2.03 -40.90 4.46
N LEU A 187 -1.79 -42.01 5.17
CA LEU A 187 -0.46 -42.64 5.25
C LEU A 187 0.14 -43.01 3.87
N LYS A 188 -0.72 -43.33 2.89
CA LYS A 188 -0.36 -43.73 1.52
C LYS A 188 -0.54 -42.60 0.48
N ASP A 189 -0.81 -41.37 0.93
CA ASP A 189 -1.00 -40.23 0.03
C ASP A 189 0.35 -39.76 -0.51
N GLU A 190 0.48 -39.63 -1.83
CA GLU A 190 1.70 -39.12 -2.49
C GLU A 190 1.99 -37.66 -2.08
N ASP A 191 0.97 -36.91 -1.65
CA ASP A 191 1.11 -35.51 -1.22
C ASP A 191 1.63 -35.34 0.21
N ARG A 192 1.94 -36.45 0.88
CA ARG A 192 2.46 -36.51 2.24
C ARG A 192 3.67 -35.60 2.45
N ILE A 193 4.62 -35.61 1.52
CA ILE A 193 5.86 -34.82 1.63
C ILE A 193 5.58 -33.31 1.77
N TYR A 194 4.50 -32.80 1.16
CA TYR A 194 4.18 -31.37 1.16
C TYR A 194 3.53 -30.93 2.47
N ALA A 195 2.68 -31.78 3.05
CA ALA A 195 2.12 -31.51 4.38
C ALA A 195 3.20 -31.62 5.48
N GLU A 196 4.17 -32.54 5.35
CA GLU A 196 5.34 -32.63 6.24
C GLU A 196 6.20 -31.35 6.17
N GLU A 197 6.47 -30.85 4.96
CA GLU A 197 7.16 -29.57 4.74
C GLU A 197 6.42 -28.41 5.41
N ALA A 198 5.11 -28.29 5.22
CA ALA A 198 4.30 -27.24 5.86
C ALA A 198 4.34 -27.30 7.40
N ILE A 199 4.23 -28.50 7.98
CA ILE A 199 4.28 -28.73 9.43
C ILE A 199 5.67 -28.43 10.00
N SER A 200 6.74 -28.52 9.19
CA SER A 200 8.10 -28.16 9.61
C SER A 200 8.23 -26.68 10.02
N HIS A 201 7.30 -25.83 9.58
CA HIS A 201 7.20 -24.42 9.98
C HIS A 201 6.50 -24.22 11.34
N TYR A 202 6.33 -25.26 12.14
CA TYR A 202 5.90 -25.18 13.54
C TYR A 202 6.98 -25.74 14.46
N LEU A 203 7.29 -24.98 15.52
CA LEU A 203 8.10 -25.48 16.62
C LEU A 203 7.36 -26.58 17.40
N PRO A 204 8.09 -27.46 18.11
CA PRO A 204 7.48 -28.53 18.91
C PRO A 204 6.47 -28.04 19.94
N ARG A 205 6.75 -26.93 20.65
CA ARG A 205 5.86 -26.38 21.69
C ARG A 205 4.51 -25.89 21.13
N PRO A 206 4.45 -25.01 20.13
CA PRO A 206 3.19 -24.63 19.47
C PRO A 206 2.44 -25.83 18.88
N LEU A 207 3.14 -26.77 18.24
CA LEU A 207 2.49 -27.94 17.64
C LEU A 207 1.87 -28.87 18.70
N TYR A 208 2.55 -29.06 19.83
CA TYR A 208 2.03 -29.77 20.99
C TYR A 208 0.76 -29.12 21.54
N PHE A 209 0.78 -27.79 21.69
CA PHE A 209 -0.37 -27.01 22.14
C PHE A 209 -1.56 -27.22 21.18
N LEU A 210 -1.36 -26.99 19.88
CA LEU A 210 -2.41 -27.06 18.86
C LEU A 210 -3.00 -28.46 18.79
N THR A 211 -2.16 -29.50 18.69
CA THR A 211 -2.64 -30.89 18.63
C THR A 211 -3.37 -31.30 19.91
N THR A 212 -2.98 -30.80 21.08
CA THR A 212 -3.72 -31.05 22.32
C THR A 212 -5.10 -30.40 22.28
N VAL A 213 -5.19 -29.13 21.88
CA VAL A 213 -6.46 -28.39 21.82
C VAL A 213 -7.40 -29.01 20.78
N ILE A 214 -6.92 -29.26 19.55
CA ILE A 214 -7.72 -29.84 18.46
C ILE A 214 -8.29 -31.21 18.85
N ASN A 215 -7.47 -32.08 19.46
CA ASN A 215 -7.95 -33.40 19.89
C ASN A 215 -9.02 -33.32 21.00
N ARG A 216 -8.97 -32.29 21.86
CA ARG A 216 -10.02 -32.06 22.87
C ARG A 216 -11.27 -31.47 22.23
N PHE A 217 -11.10 -30.49 21.35
CA PHE A 217 -12.18 -29.85 20.61
C PHE A 217 -13.12 -30.87 19.94
N ASP A 218 -12.57 -31.88 19.26
CA ASP A 218 -13.37 -32.93 18.61
C ASP A 218 -14.23 -33.77 19.57
N SER A 219 -13.82 -33.88 20.84
CA SER A 219 -14.53 -34.67 21.86
C SER A 219 -15.53 -33.86 22.67
N MET A 220 -15.52 -32.53 22.56
CA MET A 220 -16.37 -31.64 23.33
C MET A 220 -17.79 -31.57 22.74
N LYS A 221 -18.80 -31.56 23.62
CA LYS A 221 -20.19 -31.32 23.24
C LYS A 221 -20.50 -29.83 23.34
N LEU A 222 -20.29 -29.10 22.25
CA LEU A 222 -20.54 -27.65 22.17
C LEU A 222 -21.79 -27.36 21.33
N SER A 223 -22.45 -26.23 21.60
CA SER A 223 -23.46 -25.69 20.68
C SER A 223 -22.80 -25.29 19.35
N PRO A 224 -23.57 -25.18 18.24
CA PRO A 224 -23.02 -24.75 16.95
C PRO A 224 -22.25 -23.42 17.03
N GLU A 225 -22.79 -22.42 17.72
CA GLU A 225 -22.13 -21.11 17.88
C GLU A 225 -20.86 -21.17 18.71
N ARG A 226 -20.85 -21.93 19.82
CA ARG A 226 -19.62 -22.13 20.60
C ARG A 226 -18.57 -22.92 19.83
N LYS A 227 -18.99 -23.88 19.00
CA LYS A 227 -18.09 -24.62 18.11
C LYS A 227 -17.45 -23.68 17.09
N ARG A 228 -18.23 -22.81 16.46
CA ARG A 228 -17.72 -21.77 15.54
C ARG A 228 -16.75 -20.82 16.23
N ALA A 229 -17.11 -20.30 17.41
CA ALA A 229 -16.29 -19.40 18.21
C ALA A 229 -14.94 -20.05 18.59
N LEU A 230 -14.94 -21.31 19.02
CA LEU A 230 -13.71 -22.03 19.33
C LEU A 230 -12.88 -22.36 18.09
N SER A 231 -13.49 -22.72 16.96
CA SER A 231 -12.78 -22.87 15.68
C SER A 231 -12.06 -21.58 15.27
N ALA A 232 -12.69 -20.43 15.47
CA ALA A 232 -12.10 -19.11 15.18
C ALA A 232 -10.89 -18.81 16.07
N MET A 233 -10.96 -19.12 17.36
CA MET A 233 -9.82 -18.99 18.27
C MET A 233 -8.68 -19.95 17.89
N ILE A 234 -8.99 -21.22 17.58
CA ILE A 234 -7.99 -22.21 17.15
C ILE A 234 -7.30 -21.73 15.87
N LEU A 235 -8.04 -21.19 14.90
CA LEU A 235 -7.46 -20.65 13.67
C LEU A 235 -6.42 -19.54 13.94
N LEU A 236 -6.71 -18.62 14.88
CA LEU A 236 -5.74 -17.61 15.30
C LEU A 236 -4.49 -18.22 15.93
N ALA A 237 -4.63 -19.25 16.76
CA ALA A 237 -3.49 -19.93 17.35
C ALA A 237 -2.69 -20.73 16.30
N CYS A 238 -3.35 -21.29 15.29
CA CYS A 238 -2.66 -21.92 14.17
C CYS A 238 -1.77 -20.90 13.45
N ASP A 239 -2.25 -19.67 13.23
CA ASP A 239 -1.42 -18.63 12.64
C ASP A 239 -0.30 -18.12 13.56
N ALA A 240 -0.61 -17.90 14.84
CA ALA A 240 0.37 -17.44 15.81
C ALA A 240 1.47 -18.49 16.12
N GLY A 241 1.19 -19.77 15.87
CA GLY A 241 2.08 -20.88 16.22
C GLY A 241 3.16 -21.23 15.19
N ASN A 242 3.10 -20.67 13.97
CA ASN A 242 4.13 -20.93 12.96
C ASN A 242 5.37 -20.04 13.12
N THR A 243 6.45 -20.39 12.44
CA THR A 243 7.77 -19.72 12.55
C THR A 243 7.94 -18.51 11.61
N LEU A 244 6.87 -18.04 10.97
CA LEU A 244 6.95 -16.95 9.98
C LEU A 244 6.93 -15.54 10.62
N TRP A 245 6.83 -15.44 11.95
CA TRP A 245 6.79 -14.19 12.69
C TRP A 245 8.19 -13.60 12.91
N GLY A 246 8.74 -12.88 11.93
CA GLY A 246 10.08 -12.27 12.04
C GLY A 246 10.25 -11.30 13.21
N HIS A 247 11.44 -11.29 13.82
CA HIS A 247 11.82 -10.36 14.90
C HIS A 247 13.21 -9.74 14.66
N PRO A 248 13.36 -8.40 14.59
CA PRO A 248 12.29 -7.40 14.55
C PRO A 248 11.40 -7.57 13.30
N SER A 249 10.15 -7.10 13.38
CA SER A 249 9.17 -7.30 12.30
C SER A 249 9.45 -6.38 11.11
N GLU A 250 10.29 -6.84 10.17
CA GLU A 250 10.57 -6.11 8.92
C GLU A 250 9.53 -6.38 7.82
N ARG A 251 9.00 -7.61 7.74
CA ARG A 251 8.08 -8.06 6.68
C ARG A 251 6.87 -8.75 7.30
N PRO A 252 5.82 -8.01 7.69
CA PRO A 252 4.70 -8.57 8.45
C PRO A 252 3.81 -9.50 7.63
N ARG A 253 3.90 -9.49 6.29
CA ARG A 253 3.02 -10.20 5.35
C ARG A 253 3.77 -11.30 4.58
N PRO A 254 3.85 -12.54 5.10
CA PRO A 254 4.60 -13.60 4.44
C PRO A 254 3.88 -14.08 3.16
N LYS A 255 4.62 -14.09 2.05
CA LYS A 255 4.17 -14.57 0.73
C LYS A 255 4.66 -16.01 0.43
N GLN A 256 5.68 -16.46 1.14
CA GLN A 256 6.34 -17.77 1.00
C GLN A 256 6.64 -18.37 2.37
N LEU A 257 6.76 -19.70 2.43
CA LEU A 257 7.15 -20.43 3.64
C LEU A 257 8.67 -20.31 3.85
N ASN A 258 9.14 -19.16 4.33
CA ASN A 258 10.54 -18.95 4.66
C ASN A 258 10.67 -18.55 6.13
N ILE A 259 11.46 -19.31 6.88
CA ILE A 259 11.77 -19.01 8.29
C ILE A 259 12.76 -17.83 8.33
N PRO A 260 12.40 -16.70 8.95
CA PRO A 260 13.31 -15.56 9.16
C PRO A 260 14.54 -15.96 9.99
N ASN A 261 15.62 -15.19 9.90
CA ASN A 261 16.84 -15.46 10.69
C ASN A 261 16.58 -15.43 12.20
N GLN A 262 15.67 -14.55 12.62
CA GLN A 262 15.15 -14.47 13.97
C GLN A 262 13.64 -14.36 13.92
N PHE A 263 12.95 -15.11 14.77
CA PHE A 263 11.49 -15.16 14.76
C PHE A 263 10.92 -15.32 16.17
N ARG A 264 9.64 -15.00 16.30
CA ARG A 264 8.87 -15.01 17.53
C ARG A 264 7.99 -16.25 17.60
N GLU A 265 8.06 -16.93 18.73
CA GLU A 265 7.12 -17.97 19.14
C GLU A 265 6.13 -17.35 20.14
N HIS A 266 4.88 -17.14 19.71
CA HIS A 266 3.86 -16.55 20.56
C HIS A 266 3.35 -17.51 21.64
N ASN A 267 2.98 -16.96 22.81
CA ASN A 267 2.20 -17.69 23.80
C ASN A 267 0.77 -17.90 23.28
N LEU A 268 0.46 -19.14 22.89
CA LEU A 268 -0.82 -19.45 22.24
C LEU A 268 -2.03 -19.38 23.18
N TRP A 269 -1.85 -19.55 24.49
CA TRP A 269 -2.96 -19.33 25.43
C TRP A 269 -3.33 -17.85 25.50
N MET A 270 -2.32 -16.98 25.59
CA MET A 270 -2.54 -15.53 25.55
C MET A 270 -3.16 -15.10 24.21
N MET A 271 -2.87 -15.80 23.11
CA MET A 271 -3.54 -15.56 21.82
C MET A 271 -5.03 -15.93 21.83
N PHE A 272 -5.46 -16.95 22.58
CA PHE A 272 -6.88 -17.20 22.79
C PHE A 272 -7.56 -16.09 23.59
N GLU A 273 -6.91 -15.61 24.64
CA GLU A 273 -7.47 -14.55 25.50
C GLU A 273 -7.57 -13.21 24.77
N ARG A 274 -6.52 -12.83 24.02
CA ARG A 274 -6.48 -11.56 23.27
C ARG A 274 -7.21 -11.63 21.93
N GLY A 275 -7.29 -12.81 21.32
CA GLY A 275 -7.85 -13.00 19.98
C GLY A 275 -9.36 -12.75 19.88
N LEU A 276 -10.06 -12.65 21.02
CA LEU A 276 -11.49 -12.38 21.08
C LEU A 276 -11.87 -11.04 20.43
N SER A 277 -11.11 -9.99 20.69
CA SER A 277 -11.41 -8.65 20.16
C SER A 277 -11.39 -8.62 18.63
N LEU A 278 -10.49 -9.40 18.02
CA LEU A 278 -10.33 -9.48 16.55
C LEU A 278 -11.58 -10.00 15.82
N TRP A 279 -12.46 -10.75 16.52
CA TRP A 279 -13.67 -11.32 15.92
C TRP A 279 -14.95 -10.60 16.34
N THR A 280 -14.92 -9.85 17.44
CA THR A 280 -16.10 -9.24 18.05
C THR A 280 -16.37 -7.82 17.56
N GLU A 281 -15.36 -7.16 16.98
CA GLU A 281 -15.47 -5.82 16.42
C GLU A 281 -15.71 -5.87 14.90
N THR A 282 -16.89 -6.33 14.49
CA THR A 282 -17.30 -6.24 13.08
C THR A 282 -18.63 -5.50 12.97
N GLY A 283 -18.78 -4.69 11.91
CA GLY A 283 -19.98 -3.88 11.65
C GLY A 283 -21.26 -4.73 11.54
N SER A 284 -22.39 -4.09 11.23
CA SER A 284 -23.70 -4.75 11.20
C SER A 284 -23.66 -6.11 10.48
N GLY A 285 -24.29 -7.12 11.10
CA GLY A 285 -24.39 -8.47 10.54
C GLY A 285 -25.06 -8.45 9.17
N VAL A 286 -24.67 -9.40 8.32
CA VAL A 286 -25.14 -9.52 6.93
C VAL A 286 -25.79 -10.87 6.75
N ALA A 287 -26.97 -10.90 6.12
CA ALA A 287 -27.63 -12.15 5.75
C ALA A 287 -26.72 -12.95 4.81
N ILE A 288 -26.44 -14.20 5.15
CA ILE A 288 -25.54 -15.05 4.41
C ILE A 288 -26.15 -16.44 4.23
N GLU A 289 -26.11 -16.95 3.01
CA GLU A 289 -26.69 -18.23 2.62
C GLU A 289 -25.79 -18.96 1.62
N ALA A 290 -25.89 -20.28 1.58
CA ALA A 290 -25.20 -21.09 0.56
C ALA A 290 -26.02 -21.14 -0.73
N TRP A 291 -25.36 -21.06 -1.89
CA TRP A 291 -26.02 -21.27 -3.18
C TRP A 291 -26.64 -22.69 -3.24
N PRO A 292 -27.89 -22.84 -3.76
CA PRO A 292 -28.75 -21.85 -4.41
C PRO A 292 -29.84 -21.23 -3.51
N ASN A 293 -29.65 -21.18 -2.19
CA ASN A 293 -30.62 -20.58 -1.29
C ASN A 293 -30.81 -19.08 -1.58
N LYS A 294 -32.02 -18.58 -1.30
CA LYS A 294 -32.37 -17.17 -1.54
C LYS A 294 -31.87 -16.28 -0.40
N ILE A 295 -31.36 -15.11 -0.78
CA ILE A 295 -31.02 -14.02 0.14
C ILE A 295 -32.04 -12.87 0.04
N PRO A 296 -32.15 -12.00 1.06
CA PRO A 296 -33.06 -10.85 1.05
C PRO A 296 -32.81 -9.89 -0.12
N GLU A 297 -33.86 -9.22 -0.58
CA GLU A 297 -33.76 -8.17 -1.61
C GLU A 297 -33.05 -6.91 -1.09
N SER A 298 -33.06 -6.69 0.23
CA SER A 298 -32.35 -5.61 0.91
C SER A 298 -30.82 -5.79 0.92
N GLY A 299 -30.30 -6.85 0.31
CA GLY A 299 -28.88 -7.19 0.28
C GLY A 299 -28.53 -8.41 1.12
N GLY A 300 -27.37 -8.99 0.84
CA GLY A 300 -26.90 -10.21 1.47
C GLY A 300 -25.80 -10.89 0.66
N ILE A 301 -25.29 -12.00 1.17
CA ILE A 301 -24.18 -12.75 0.57
C ILE A 301 -24.66 -14.17 0.25
N CYS A 302 -24.47 -14.60 -0.99
CA CYS A 302 -24.69 -15.97 -1.42
C CYS A 302 -23.34 -16.63 -1.71
N ILE A 303 -22.95 -17.64 -0.93
CA ILE A 303 -21.68 -18.34 -1.07
C ILE A 303 -21.84 -19.52 -2.04
N TYR A 304 -20.99 -19.58 -3.07
CA TYR A 304 -20.78 -20.80 -3.84
C TYR A 304 -19.43 -21.44 -3.48
N GLU A 305 -19.49 -22.68 -2.99
CA GLU A 305 -18.32 -23.49 -2.63
C GLU A 305 -17.76 -24.20 -3.84
N GLY A 306 -16.97 -23.50 -4.63
CA GLY A 306 -16.38 -24.09 -5.83
C GLY A 306 -15.77 -23.07 -6.77
N ARG A 307 -15.36 -23.55 -7.95
CA ARG A 307 -14.74 -22.73 -8.98
C ARG A 307 -15.82 -22.08 -9.83
N LEU A 308 -15.60 -20.84 -10.26
CA LEU A 308 -16.51 -20.11 -11.15
C LEU A 308 -16.89 -20.91 -12.41
N LYS A 309 -15.98 -21.73 -12.94
CA LYS A 309 -16.23 -22.59 -14.11
C LYS A 309 -17.42 -23.56 -13.91
N GLU A 310 -17.57 -24.09 -12.71
CA GLU A 310 -18.64 -25.04 -12.36
C GLU A 310 -19.97 -24.29 -12.21
N LEU A 311 -19.94 -23.12 -11.56
CA LEU A 311 -21.09 -22.27 -11.32
C LEU A 311 -21.66 -21.60 -12.58
N ALA A 312 -20.80 -21.27 -13.56
CA ALA A 312 -21.16 -20.40 -14.67
C ALA A 312 -22.37 -20.89 -15.50
N HIS A 313 -22.57 -22.20 -15.61
CA HIS A 313 -23.70 -22.77 -16.37
C HIS A 313 -25.05 -22.60 -15.65
N GLU A 314 -25.04 -22.64 -14.32
CA GLU A 314 -26.23 -22.49 -13.48
C GLU A 314 -26.64 -21.01 -13.38
N VAL A 315 -25.68 -20.14 -13.11
CA VAL A 315 -25.93 -18.70 -12.85
C VAL A 315 -26.42 -17.95 -14.07
N LYS A 316 -25.94 -18.28 -15.27
CA LYS A 316 -26.28 -17.56 -16.53
C LYS A 316 -27.79 -17.51 -16.81
N LYS A 317 -28.58 -18.41 -16.23
CA LYS A 317 -30.03 -18.48 -16.41
C LYS A 317 -30.84 -17.85 -15.28
N GLU A 318 -30.25 -17.68 -14.10
CA GLU A 318 -30.99 -17.38 -12.87
C GLU A 318 -30.65 -16.02 -12.25
N ILE A 319 -29.43 -15.51 -12.43
CA ILE A 319 -29.00 -14.25 -11.80
C ILE A 319 -28.56 -13.22 -12.85
N PRO A 320 -29.21 -12.04 -12.90
CA PRO A 320 -28.74 -10.91 -13.69
C PRO A 320 -27.60 -10.19 -12.94
N ILE A 321 -26.35 -10.55 -13.23
CA ILE A 321 -25.18 -9.87 -12.66
C ILE A 321 -25.08 -8.47 -13.26
N ALA A 322 -25.20 -7.44 -12.42
CA ALA A 322 -25.14 -6.04 -12.81
C ALA A 322 -23.70 -5.48 -12.84
N ALA A 323 -22.84 -5.97 -11.95
CA ALA A 323 -21.44 -5.60 -11.90
C ALA A 323 -20.59 -6.70 -11.23
N VAL A 324 -19.29 -6.69 -11.50
CA VAL A 324 -18.31 -7.55 -10.85
C VAL A 324 -17.43 -6.69 -9.95
N ILE A 325 -17.18 -7.16 -8.75
CA ILE A 325 -16.21 -6.57 -7.81
C ILE A 325 -15.24 -7.66 -7.39
N GLY A 326 -13.94 -7.36 -7.28
CA GLY A 326 -13.01 -8.39 -6.86
C GLY A 326 -11.64 -7.87 -6.47
N SER A 327 -11.07 -8.45 -5.41
CA SER A 327 -9.65 -8.32 -5.14
C SER A 327 -8.91 -9.35 -5.98
N VAL A 328 -8.16 -8.89 -6.98
CA VAL A 328 -7.40 -9.78 -7.86
C VAL A 328 -6.39 -10.55 -7.00
N PRO A 329 -6.39 -11.91 -7.04
CA PRO A 329 -5.57 -12.70 -6.15
C PRO A 329 -4.10 -12.65 -6.56
N ARG A 330 -3.28 -12.08 -5.67
CA ARG A 330 -1.82 -12.17 -5.76
C ARG A 330 -1.37 -13.57 -5.32
N PRO A 331 -0.36 -14.18 -5.97
CA PRO A 331 0.23 -15.42 -5.47
C PRO A 331 0.71 -15.32 -4.02
N ASN A 332 0.22 -16.22 -3.18
CA ASN A 332 0.61 -16.33 -1.78
C ASN A 332 0.74 -17.81 -1.38
N GLN A 333 1.92 -18.37 -1.61
CA GLN A 333 2.22 -19.76 -1.28
C GLN A 333 2.01 -20.04 0.21
N ALA A 334 2.53 -19.16 1.07
CA ALA A 334 2.43 -19.34 2.52
C ALA A 334 0.97 -19.50 2.96
N PHE A 335 0.11 -18.57 2.55
CA PHE A 335 -1.30 -18.60 2.92
C PHE A 335 -2.01 -19.84 2.38
N TRP A 336 -1.78 -20.21 1.13
CA TRP A 336 -2.47 -21.35 0.52
C TRP A 336 -2.04 -22.68 1.12
N THR A 337 -0.74 -22.90 1.33
CA THR A 337 -0.23 -24.10 1.99
C THR A 337 -0.69 -24.19 3.44
N LEU A 338 -0.62 -23.09 4.19
CA LEU A 338 -1.12 -23.05 5.56
C LEU A 338 -2.64 -23.21 5.64
N SER A 339 -3.39 -22.68 4.67
CA SER A 339 -4.85 -22.85 4.63
C SER A 339 -5.25 -24.31 4.49
N ALA A 340 -4.55 -25.07 3.64
CA ALA A 340 -4.77 -26.51 3.53
C ALA A 340 -4.47 -27.25 4.85
N LEU A 341 -3.38 -26.87 5.53
CA LEU A 341 -3.01 -27.42 6.84
C LEU A 341 -4.07 -27.13 7.90
N TRP A 342 -4.48 -25.86 8.03
CA TRP A 342 -5.47 -25.41 8.99
C TRP A 342 -6.85 -26.00 8.73
N ALA A 343 -7.25 -26.12 7.47
CA ALA A 343 -8.51 -26.76 7.11
C ALA A 343 -8.53 -28.24 7.54
N GLY A 344 -7.44 -28.97 7.31
CA GLY A 344 -7.30 -30.36 7.79
C GLY A 344 -7.33 -30.47 9.30
N TRP A 345 -6.69 -29.53 10.00
CA TRP A 345 -6.70 -29.48 11.46
C TRP A 345 -8.08 -29.20 12.05
N LEU A 346 -8.79 -28.20 11.53
CA LEU A 346 -10.09 -27.76 12.05
C LEU A 346 -11.26 -28.67 11.63
N TRP A 347 -11.27 -29.12 10.38
CA TRP A 347 -12.44 -29.80 9.79
C TRP A 347 -12.12 -31.19 9.22
N GLY A 348 -10.86 -31.64 9.29
CA GLY A 348 -10.45 -32.96 8.84
C GLY A 348 -10.11 -33.04 7.36
N ARG A 349 -9.73 -34.24 6.92
CA ARG A 349 -9.15 -34.49 5.58
C ARG A 349 -10.06 -34.12 4.42
N GLU A 350 -11.37 -34.33 4.56
CA GLU A 350 -12.35 -34.04 3.50
C GLU A 350 -12.37 -32.54 3.15
N ALA A 351 -12.14 -31.66 4.12
CA ALA A 351 -12.05 -30.22 3.90
C ALA A 351 -10.78 -29.81 3.13
N VAL A 352 -9.74 -30.65 3.09
CA VAL A 352 -8.49 -30.37 2.37
C VAL A 352 -8.61 -30.76 0.89
N GLU A 353 -9.44 -31.75 0.56
CA GLU A 353 -9.51 -32.38 -0.77
C GLU A 353 -9.63 -31.37 -1.93
N PRO A 354 -10.54 -30.37 -1.89
CA PRO A 354 -10.69 -29.40 -2.98
C PRO A 354 -9.45 -28.53 -3.20
N PHE A 355 -8.57 -28.45 -2.20
CA PHE A 355 -7.43 -27.54 -2.14
C PHE A 355 -6.07 -28.25 -2.10
N LYS A 356 -6.01 -29.58 -2.22
CA LYS A 356 -4.76 -30.36 -2.21
C LYS A 356 -3.72 -29.90 -3.23
N VAL A 357 -4.16 -29.41 -4.39
CA VAL A 357 -3.26 -28.86 -5.43
C VAL A 357 -2.38 -27.72 -4.90
N ALA A 358 -2.86 -26.96 -3.90
CA ALA A 358 -2.10 -25.90 -3.27
C ALA A 358 -0.95 -26.40 -2.37
N LEU A 359 -1.01 -27.64 -1.89
CA LEU A 359 0.10 -28.27 -1.16
C LEU A 359 1.24 -28.64 -2.13
N ARG A 360 0.91 -29.15 -3.33
CA ARG A 360 1.89 -29.63 -4.31
C ARG A 360 2.73 -28.51 -4.93
N ARG A 361 2.16 -27.31 -5.07
CA ARG A 361 2.72 -26.27 -5.94
C ARG A 361 3.69 -25.37 -5.19
N ARG A 362 4.97 -25.46 -5.55
CA ARG A 362 6.07 -24.75 -4.89
C ARG A 362 6.40 -23.38 -5.47
N ARG A 363 6.12 -23.17 -6.76
CA ARG A 363 6.39 -21.91 -7.44
C ARG A 363 5.12 -21.41 -8.10
N TYR A 364 4.80 -20.18 -7.76
CA TYR A 364 3.73 -19.41 -8.37
C TYR A 364 4.37 -18.19 -9.02
N ASP A 365 4.97 -18.42 -10.18
CA ASP A 365 5.47 -17.33 -11.01
C ASP A 365 4.30 -16.54 -11.63
N TRP A 366 4.66 -15.42 -12.25
CA TRP A 366 3.67 -14.51 -12.84
C TRP A 366 3.01 -15.08 -14.10
N ALA A 367 3.67 -16.01 -14.80
CA ALA A 367 3.10 -16.70 -15.95
C ALA A 367 1.98 -17.67 -15.52
N TRP A 368 2.21 -18.42 -14.44
CA TRP A 368 1.17 -19.21 -13.80
C TRP A 368 0.02 -18.33 -13.32
N ASN A 369 0.32 -17.20 -12.67
CA ASN A 369 -0.72 -16.27 -12.22
C ASN A 369 -1.56 -15.77 -13.40
N ALA A 370 -0.93 -15.40 -14.52
CA ALA A 370 -1.63 -14.94 -15.72
C ALA A 370 -2.50 -16.04 -16.30
N THR A 371 -2.01 -17.28 -16.35
CA THR A 371 -2.77 -18.45 -16.80
C THR A 371 -4.00 -18.69 -15.91
N ALA A 372 -3.83 -18.64 -14.58
CA ALA A 372 -4.91 -18.85 -13.63
C ALA A 372 -5.96 -17.72 -13.68
N LEU A 373 -5.51 -16.47 -13.77
CA LEU A 373 -6.38 -15.30 -13.93
C LEU A 373 -7.13 -15.36 -15.26
N ASN A 374 -6.47 -15.73 -16.36
CA ASN A 374 -7.12 -15.84 -17.66
C ASN A 374 -8.20 -16.92 -17.65
N ALA A 375 -7.98 -18.06 -16.98
CA ALA A 375 -9.01 -19.08 -16.84
C ALA A 375 -10.25 -18.57 -16.08
N ALA A 376 -10.06 -17.75 -15.04
CA ALA A 376 -11.16 -17.11 -14.32
C ALA A 376 -11.86 -16.05 -15.19
N PHE A 377 -11.09 -15.17 -15.83
CA PHE A 377 -11.61 -14.12 -16.69
C PHE A 377 -12.33 -14.66 -17.92
N ALA A 378 -11.85 -15.71 -18.58
CA ALA A 378 -12.54 -16.30 -19.73
C ALA A 378 -13.94 -16.83 -19.35
N ARG A 379 -14.07 -17.44 -18.16
CA ARG A 379 -15.37 -17.89 -17.65
C ARG A 379 -16.26 -16.74 -17.23
N LEU A 380 -15.68 -15.72 -16.61
CA LEU A 380 -16.39 -14.49 -16.30
C LEU A 380 -16.91 -13.83 -17.59
N PHE A 381 -16.07 -13.73 -18.62
CA PHE A 381 -16.43 -13.18 -19.91
C PHE A 381 -17.60 -13.95 -20.54
N GLU A 382 -17.67 -15.28 -20.44
CA GLU A 382 -18.82 -16.07 -20.95
C GLU A 382 -20.15 -15.80 -20.20
N LEU A 383 -20.06 -15.39 -18.93
CA LEU A 383 -21.18 -15.20 -18.00
C LEU A 383 -21.84 -13.81 -18.10
N LEU A 384 -21.04 -12.74 -18.23
CA LEU A 384 -21.51 -11.37 -18.01
C LEU A 384 -22.33 -10.74 -19.16
N PRO A 385 -23.28 -9.85 -18.87
CA PRO A 385 -23.80 -8.85 -19.80
C PRO A 385 -22.76 -8.23 -20.75
N LEU A 386 -23.00 -8.03 -22.06
CA LEU A 386 -22.15 -7.08 -22.81
C LEU A 386 -22.19 -5.71 -22.12
N GLY A 387 -21.03 -5.07 -21.94
CA GLY A 387 -20.92 -3.78 -21.24
C GLY A 387 -20.93 -3.86 -19.71
N THR A 388 -21.06 -5.05 -19.11
CA THR A 388 -21.02 -5.18 -17.63
C THR A 388 -19.68 -4.68 -17.09
N PRO A 389 -19.69 -3.77 -16.09
CA PRO A 389 -18.47 -3.27 -15.47
C PRO A 389 -17.90 -4.31 -14.49
N PHE A 390 -16.57 -4.36 -14.45
CA PHE A 390 -15.80 -5.16 -13.52
C PHE A 390 -14.75 -4.28 -12.84
N PHE A 391 -14.96 -4.02 -11.55
CA PHE A 391 -14.04 -3.30 -10.70
C PHE A 391 -13.07 -4.24 -9.98
N GLY A 392 -11.82 -4.21 -10.40
CA GLY A 392 -10.71 -4.94 -9.80
C GLY A 392 -9.87 -4.08 -8.88
N LEU A 393 -9.56 -4.61 -7.70
CA LEU A 393 -8.54 -4.08 -6.82
C LEU A 393 -7.30 -4.96 -6.89
N LEU A 394 -6.16 -4.37 -7.20
CA LEU A 394 -4.85 -5.02 -7.25
C LEU A 394 -4.04 -4.67 -5.99
N PRO A 395 -4.18 -5.40 -4.87
CA PRO A 395 -3.46 -5.11 -3.63
C PRO A 395 -1.97 -5.41 -3.75
N GLU A 396 -1.15 -4.68 -3.00
CA GLU A 396 0.33 -4.86 -2.98
C GLU A 396 0.92 -4.93 -4.39
N PRO A 397 0.68 -3.88 -5.22
CA PRO A 397 1.01 -3.94 -6.64
C PRO A 397 2.52 -4.03 -6.87
N GLU A 398 2.90 -4.86 -7.82
CA GLU A 398 4.26 -4.97 -8.34
C GLU A 398 4.16 -5.01 -9.87
N PRO A 399 5.15 -4.50 -10.62
CA PRO A 399 5.08 -4.42 -12.08
C PRO A 399 4.67 -5.76 -12.73
N PRO A 400 5.28 -6.91 -12.37
CA PRO A 400 4.88 -8.19 -12.96
C PRO A 400 3.46 -8.65 -12.58
N PHE A 401 2.95 -8.25 -11.41
CA PHE A 401 1.58 -8.57 -11.02
C PHE A 401 0.58 -7.82 -11.90
N LEU A 402 0.82 -6.54 -12.14
CA LEU A 402 0.00 -5.74 -13.03
C LEU A 402 0.05 -6.26 -14.47
N THR A 403 1.24 -6.57 -15.00
CA THR A 403 1.39 -7.19 -16.33
C THR A 403 0.59 -8.49 -16.41
N SER A 404 0.74 -9.36 -15.40
CA SER A 404 0.01 -10.63 -15.33
C SER A 404 -1.52 -10.44 -15.40
N ALA A 405 -2.07 -9.53 -14.60
CA ALA A 405 -3.50 -9.25 -14.56
C ALA A 405 -4.03 -8.64 -15.87
N LEU A 406 -3.34 -7.63 -16.42
CA LEU A 406 -3.77 -6.98 -17.66
C LEU A 406 -3.64 -7.90 -18.87
N THR A 407 -2.56 -8.67 -18.98
CA THR A 407 -2.38 -9.65 -20.07
C THR A 407 -3.45 -10.75 -19.98
N ALA A 408 -3.76 -11.24 -18.78
CA ALA A 408 -4.80 -12.24 -18.56
C ALA A 408 -6.20 -11.73 -18.94
N ALA A 409 -6.55 -10.51 -18.51
CA ALA A 409 -7.85 -9.88 -18.78
C ALA A 409 -8.02 -9.57 -20.28
N SER A 410 -6.98 -8.98 -20.90
CA SER A 410 -6.96 -8.68 -22.34
C SER A 410 -7.12 -9.96 -23.17
N ALA A 411 -6.41 -11.03 -22.82
CA ALA A 411 -6.51 -12.32 -23.51
C ALA A 411 -7.86 -13.01 -23.32
N ALA A 412 -8.59 -12.68 -22.25
CA ALA A 412 -9.93 -13.21 -21.99
C ALA A 412 -11.06 -12.44 -22.69
N GLY A 413 -10.76 -11.28 -23.29
CA GLY A 413 -11.78 -10.47 -23.94
C GLY A 413 -12.29 -9.28 -23.11
N PHE A 414 -11.65 -8.90 -22.00
CA PHE A 414 -12.00 -7.66 -21.30
C PHE A 414 -11.31 -6.45 -21.95
N ASP A 415 -12.01 -5.32 -21.97
CA ASP A 415 -11.42 -4.01 -22.29
C ASP A 415 -11.15 -3.28 -20.99
N LEU A 416 -9.95 -2.72 -20.84
CA LEU A 416 -9.63 -1.84 -19.70
C LEU A 416 -10.17 -0.45 -20.01
N SER A 417 -11.17 -0.02 -19.25
CA SER A 417 -11.81 1.29 -19.40
C SER A 417 -11.03 2.37 -18.67
N SER A 418 -10.52 2.06 -17.48
CA SER A 418 -9.75 3.00 -16.65
C SER A 418 -8.82 2.28 -15.67
N LEU A 419 -7.79 3.01 -15.20
CA LEU A 419 -6.87 2.60 -14.15
C LEU A 419 -6.51 3.80 -13.29
N ALA A 420 -6.54 3.67 -11.96
CA ALA A 420 -6.02 4.66 -11.03
C ALA A 420 -4.95 4.07 -10.10
N LEU A 421 -3.82 4.78 -9.97
CA LEU A 421 -2.66 4.41 -9.16
C LEU A 421 -2.21 5.60 -8.33
N ARG A 422 -2.20 5.44 -7.00
CA ARG A 422 -1.78 6.48 -6.04
C ARG A 422 -0.32 6.36 -5.62
N THR A 423 0.07 5.18 -5.13
CA THR A 423 1.45 4.83 -4.78
C THR A 423 1.70 3.34 -5.02
N GLU A 424 2.94 2.88 -4.89
CA GLU A 424 3.28 1.45 -4.93
C GLU A 424 2.83 0.66 -3.68
N HIS A 425 2.33 1.35 -2.65
CA HIS A 425 1.82 0.72 -1.42
C HIS A 425 0.29 0.68 -1.37
N ASP A 426 -0.39 1.35 -2.31
CA ASP A 426 -1.84 1.41 -2.39
C ASP A 426 -2.36 0.42 -3.44
N PRO A 427 -3.55 -0.17 -3.26
CA PRO A 427 -4.15 -0.99 -4.30
C PRO A 427 -4.36 -0.21 -5.60
N ILE A 428 -4.05 -0.82 -6.74
CA ILE A 428 -4.43 -0.26 -8.05
C ILE A 428 -5.91 -0.52 -8.26
N GLN A 429 -6.63 0.51 -8.71
CA GLN A 429 -8.05 0.43 -9.05
C GLN A 429 -8.18 0.27 -10.56
N LEU A 430 -8.84 -0.80 -10.99
CA LEU A 430 -8.97 -1.19 -12.39
C LEU A 430 -10.45 -1.31 -12.73
N VAL A 431 -10.91 -0.65 -13.79
CA VAL A 431 -12.26 -0.91 -14.33
C VAL A 431 -12.11 -1.55 -15.69
N TRP A 432 -12.60 -2.78 -15.81
CA TRP A 432 -12.80 -3.43 -17.08
C TRP A 432 -14.27 -3.41 -17.47
N THR A 433 -14.54 -3.53 -18.76
CA THR A 433 -15.87 -3.83 -19.28
C THR A 433 -15.84 -5.09 -20.11
N ARG A 434 -16.93 -5.86 -20.10
CA ARG A 434 -17.11 -6.93 -21.08
C ARG A 434 -17.24 -6.31 -22.47
N GLY A 435 -16.20 -6.47 -23.30
CA GLY A 435 -16.18 -5.98 -24.68
C GLY A 435 -16.90 -6.89 -25.69
N GLU A 436 -17.04 -6.41 -26.93
CA GLU A 436 -17.55 -7.20 -28.05
C GLU A 436 -16.46 -8.13 -28.59
N SER A 437 -16.74 -9.45 -28.68
CA SER A 437 -15.73 -10.44 -29.12
C SER A 437 -15.35 -10.35 -30.60
N LEU A 438 -16.19 -9.76 -31.45
CA LEU A 438 -16.09 -9.83 -32.91
C LEU A 438 -15.09 -8.82 -33.53
N LYS A 439 -14.53 -7.89 -32.75
CA LYS A 439 -13.76 -6.74 -33.26
C LYS A 439 -12.26 -6.75 -32.95
N ARG A 440 -11.72 -7.80 -32.33
CA ARG A 440 -10.35 -7.76 -31.79
C ARG A 440 -9.32 -8.41 -32.72
N GLU A 441 -8.60 -7.58 -33.46
CA GLU A 441 -7.33 -7.95 -34.07
C GLU A 441 -6.20 -7.72 -33.05
N VAL A 442 -5.29 -8.70 -32.95
CA VAL A 442 -4.10 -8.58 -32.09
C VAL A 442 -3.03 -7.86 -32.88
N ASN A 443 -2.44 -6.81 -32.29
CA ASN A 443 -1.40 -6.03 -32.93
C ASN A 443 0.00 -6.42 -32.43
N GLU A 444 1.01 -6.07 -33.24
CA GLU A 444 2.41 -6.15 -32.81
C GLU A 444 2.71 -5.02 -31.81
N PRO A 445 3.50 -5.30 -30.77
CA PRO A 445 3.93 -4.26 -29.85
C PRO A 445 4.94 -3.33 -30.53
N ASP A 446 4.74 -2.02 -30.41
CA ASP A 446 5.61 -0.99 -30.98
C ASP A 446 6.38 -0.26 -29.88
N LEU A 447 7.72 -0.26 -29.98
CA LEU A 447 8.61 0.38 -29.03
C LEU A 447 8.41 1.90 -29.00
N ASP A 448 8.10 2.53 -30.14
CA ASP A 448 7.95 3.98 -30.21
C ASP A 448 6.62 4.45 -29.61
N ASP A 449 5.55 3.65 -29.72
CA ASP A 449 4.29 3.86 -29.00
C ASP A 449 4.52 3.82 -27.47
N LEU A 450 5.32 2.87 -26.97
CA LEU A 450 5.67 2.79 -25.55
C LEU A 450 6.45 4.02 -25.09
N ARG A 451 7.49 4.39 -25.84
CA ARG A 451 8.31 5.56 -25.53
C ARG A 451 7.48 6.83 -25.51
N THR A 452 6.56 6.97 -26.47
CA THR A 452 5.65 8.12 -26.55
C THR A 452 4.75 8.18 -25.31
N SER A 453 4.10 7.08 -24.94
CA SER A 453 3.24 7.04 -23.74
C SER A 453 4.00 7.33 -22.45
N ILE A 454 5.18 6.72 -22.25
CA ILE A 454 6.02 6.97 -21.06
C ILE A 454 6.47 8.44 -21.02
N HIS A 455 6.91 8.97 -22.16
CA HIS A 455 7.33 10.36 -22.28
C HIS A 455 6.17 11.33 -22.00
N GLU A 456 4.99 11.09 -22.55
CA GLU A 456 3.79 11.89 -22.29
C GLU A 456 3.40 11.86 -20.81
N HIS A 457 3.42 10.69 -20.17
CA HIS A 457 3.18 10.56 -18.74
C HIS A 457 4.16 11.39 -17.91
N LEU A 458 5.46 11.26 -18.16
CA LEU A 458 6.49 12.01 -17.42
C LEU A 458 6.42 13.52 -17.70
N ARG A 459 6.12 13.93 -18.94
CA ARG A 459 5.92 15.33 -19.34
C ARG A 459 4.70 15.92 -18.64
N GLU A 460 3.58 15.21 -18.64
CA GLU A 460 2.37 15.64 -17.96
C GLU A 460 2.61 15.73 -16.45
N ARG A 461 3.37 14.79 -15.88
CA ARG A 461 3.72 14.78 -14.46
C ARG A 461 4.63 15.94 -14.07
N GLY A 462 5.58 16.33 -14.91
CA GLY A 462 6.52 17.43 -14.64
C GLY A 462 7.53 17.16 -13.50
N GLU A 463 7.58 15.92 -13.01
CA GLU A 463 8.53 15.42 -11.99
C GLU A 463 8.78 13.92 -12.23
N PRO A 464 9.91 13.35 -11.76
CA PRO A 464 10.20 11.93 -11.87
C PRO A 464 9.13 11.03 -11.23
N ALA A 465 9.02 9.79 -11.72
CA ALA A 465 8.08 8.79 -11.25
C ALA A 465 8.79 7.46 -10.92
N SER A 466 8.18 6.64 -10.06
CA SER A 466 8.72 5.32 -9.73
C SER A 466 8.61 4.37 -10.92
N TYR A 467 9.40 3.28 -10.93
CA TYR A 467 9.33 2.28 -11.98
C TYR A 467 7.90 1.74 -12.20
N LEU A 468 7.13 1.52 -11.12
CA LEU A 468 5.74 1.06 -11.25
C LEU A 468 4.87 2.03 -12.08
N HIS A 469 5.04 3.34 -11.94
CA HIS A 469 4.26 4.33 -12.70
C HIS A 469 4.64 4.33 -14.18
N VAL A 470 5.94 4.39 -14.51
CA VAL A 470 6.40 4.38 -15.91
C VAL A 470 6.13 3.05 -16.59
N HIS A 471 6.28 1.94 -15.85
CA HIS A 471 5.89 0.62 -16.34
C HIS A 471 4.39 0.55 -16.61
N THR A 472 3.55 1.12 -15.73
CA THR A 472 2.10 1.20 -15.96
C THR A 472 1.78 2.03 -17.21
N ALA A 473 2.41 3.19 -17.40
CA ALA A 473 2.20 4.01 -18.60
C ALA A 473 2.54 3.27 -19.90
N GLY A 474 3.68 2.56 -19.94
CA GLY A 474 4.05 1.71 -21.07
C GLY A 474 3.10 0.54 -21.29
N LEU A 475 2.64 -0.08 -20.20
CA LEU A 475 1.69 -1.19 -20.25
C LEU A 475 0.30 -0.75 -20.74
N LEU A 476 -0.16 0.44 -20.38
CA LEU A 476 -1.41 1.02 -20.88
C LEU A 476 -1.36 1.22 -22.40
N ALA A 477 -0.22 1.66 -22.96
CA ALA A 477 -0.06 1.76 -24.41
C ALA A 477 -0.25 0.40 -25.11
N LEU A 478 0.32 -0.67 -24.54
CA LEU A 478 0.13 -2.02 -25.05
C LEU A 478 -1.31 -2.52 -24.91
N VAL A 479 -2.01 -2.16 -23.84
CA VAL A 479 -3.43 -2.49 -23.64
C VAL A 479 -4.30 -1.81 -24.70
N GLU A 480 -4.12 -0.51 -24.92
CA GLU A 480 -4.89 0.27 -25.90
C GLU A 480 -4.70 -0.23 -27.32
N LYS A 481 -3.50 -0.73 -27.64
CA LYS A 481 -3.17 -1.33 -28.93
C LYS A 481 -3.50 -2.83 -29.00
N HIS A 482 -4.03 -3.45 -27.95
CA HIS A 482 -4.26 -4.90 -27.89
C HIS A 482 -2.99 -5.73 -28.21
N ALA A 483 -1.83 -5.28 -27.75
CA ALA A 483 -0.50 -5.82 -28.08
C ALA A 483 0.18 -6.61 -26.94
N LEU A 484 -0.57 -6.98 -25.89
CA LEU A 484 -0.02 -7.67 -24.71
C LEU A 484 0.30 -9.16 -24.92
N LYS A 485 -0.46 -9.85 -25.78
CA LYS A 485 -0.30 -11.30 -26.02
C LYS A 485 -0.93 -11.72 -27.33
N LYS A 486 -0.18 -12.46 -28.15
CA LYS A 486 -0.69 -13.13 -29.36
C LYS A 486 -1.49 -14.39 -29.02
N LYS A 487 -2.42 -14.75 -29.91
CA LYS A 487 -3.34 -15.88 -29.70
C LYS A 487 -2.60 -17.19 -29.41
N GLU A 488 -1.53 -17.47 -30.15
CA GLU A 488 -0.73 -18.71 -30.03
C GLU A 488 0.44 -18.61 -29.05
N MET A 489 0.76 -17.41 -28.56
CA MET A 489 1.88 -17.17 -27.66
C MET A 489 1.55 -17.65 -26.24
N GLU A 490 2.50 -18.30 -25.56
CA GLU A 490 2.32 -18.69 -24.16
C GLU A 490 2.40 -17.46 -23.23
N PHE A 491 1.74 -17.52 -22.07
CA PHE A 491 1.76 -16.38 -21.12
C PHE A 491 3.18 -16.04 -20.64
N ASP A 492 4.01 -17.05 -20.43
CA ASP A 492 5.39 -16.88 -20.00
C ASP A 492 6.24 -16.09 -21.01
N GLU A 493 6.06 -16.39 -22.30
CA GLU A 493 6.69 -15.66 -23.40
C GLU A 493 6.16 -14.21 -23.49
N ALA A 494 4.83 -14.03 -23.41
CA ALA A 494 4.20 -12.72 -23.47
C ALA A 494 4.66 -11.77 -22.34
N LEU A 495 4.73 -12.28 -21.10
CA LEU A 495 5.16 -11.48 -19.95
C LEU A 495 6.64 -11.11 -20.05
N ARG A 496 7.51 -12.05 -20.45
CA ARG A 496 8.93 -11.75 -20.68
C ARG A 496 9.12 -10.72 -21.79
N GLY A 497 8.42 -10.89 -22.91
CA GLY A 497 8.48 -9.95 -24.04
C GLY A 497 8.03 -8.56 -23.65
N THR A 498 6.90 -8.44 -22.94
CA THR A 498 6.38 -7.16 -22.44
C THR A 498 7.37 -6.46 -21.50
N ASN A 499 7.90 -7.19 -20.52
CA ASN A 499 8.87 -6.64 -19.58
C ASN A 499 10.14 -6.19 -20.30
N ALA A 500 10.71 -7.03 -21.17
CA ALA A 500 11.90 -6.70 -21.95
C ALA A 500 11.69 -5.45 -22.82
N LEU A 501 10.50 -5.31 -23.43
CA LEU A 501 10.17 -4.16 -24.27
C LEU A 501 10.11 -2.85 -23.46
N ILE A 502 9.46 -2.87 -22.29
CA ILE A 502 9.40 -1.69 -21.40
C ILE A 502 10.78 -1.32 -20.88
N GLN A 503 11.59 -2.31 -20.48
CA GLN A 503 12.97 -2.07 -20.05
C GLN A 503 13.80 -1.45 -21.19
N LYS A 504 13.68 -1.98 -22.40
CA LYS A 504 14.33 -1.43 -23.60
C LYS A 504 13.86 -0.01 -23.90
N ALA A 505 12.57 0.28 -23.77
CA ALA A 505 12.01 1.60 -24.00
C ALA A 505 12.65 2.67 -23.11
N LEU A 506 12.93 2.32 -21.85
CA LEU A 506 13.55 3.20 -20.85
C LEU A 506 15.07 3.31 -21.00
N SER A 507 15.76 2.17 -21.20
CA SER A 507 17.24 2.13 -21.19
C SER A 507 17.88 2.59 -22.50
N ASP A 508 17.23 2.39 -23.65
CA ASP A 508 17.81 2.65 -24.97
C ASP A 508 17.47 4.05 -25.52
N ASP A 509 16.89 4.94 -24.70
CA ASP A 509 16.43 6.26 -25.15
C ASP A 509 16.94 7.38 -24.23
N GLU A 510 17.76 8.26 -24.79
CA GLU A 510 18.41 9.36 -24.06
C GLU A 510 17.43 10.39 -23.49
N ARG A 511 16.15 10.37 -23.91
CA ARG A 511 15.10 11.22 -23.33
C ARG A 511 14.79 10.87 -21.89
N PHE A 512 15.04 9.63 -21.46
CA PHE A 512 14.77 9.16 -20.10
C PHE A 512 16.03 9.20 -19.24
N VAL A 513 15.88 9.70 -18.02
CA VAL A 513 16.96 9.77 -17.02
C VAL A 513 16.60 8.90 -15.84
N HIS A 514 17.52 7.99 -15.49
CA HIS A 514 17.41 7.10 -14.34
C HIS A 514 18.10 7.69 -13.11
N PHE A 515 17.31 8.07 -12.11
CA PHE A 515 17.79 8.58 -10.82
C PHE A 515 17.83 7.43 -9.81
N SER A 516 18.90 6.64 -9.85
CA SER A 516 19.14 5.53 -8.92
C SER A 516 20.62 5.42 -8.53
N SER A 517 20.88 4.75 -7.40
CA SER A 517 22.22 4.29 -7.03
C SER A 517 22.55 2.88 -7.55
N GLY A 518 21.56 2.19 -8.14
CA GLY A 518 21.72 0.86 -8.72
C GLY A 518 21.48 0.86 -10.23
N GLU A 519 22.01 -0.16 -10.91
CA GLU A 519 21.90 -0.31 -12.37
C GLU A 519 20.56 -0.92 -12.83
N ASN A 520 19.79 -1.50 -11.91
CA ASN A 520 18.53 -2.15 -12.27
C ASN A 520 17.42 -1.09 -12.50
N VAL A 521 16.75 -1.22 -13.63
CA VAL A 521 15.70 -0.29 -14.10
C VAL A 521 14.49 -0.19 -13.16
N ASP A 522 14.28 -1.22 -12.34
CA ASP A 522 13.19 -1.27 -11.36
C ASP A 522 13.49 -0.50 -10.06
N THR A 523 14.72 0.01 -9.89
CA THR A 523 15.13 0.79 -8.73
C THR A 523 15.06 2.29 -9.01
N GLY A 524 14.95 3.10 -7.96
CA GLY A 524 14.99 4.56 -8.08
C GLY A 524 13.80 5.16 -8.84
N MET A 525 14.05 6.29 -9.50
CA MET A 525 13.02 7.09 -10.18
C MET A 525 13.43 7.36 -11.63
N TRP A 526 12.43 7.52 -12.51
CA TRP A 526 12.60 7.85 -13.92
C TRP A 526 12.03 9.23 -14.21
N GLY A 527 12.81 10.09 -14.87
CA GLY A 527 12.37 11.43 -15.29
C GLY A 527 12.78 11.73 -16.73
N LEU A 528 12.48 12.93 -17.20
CA LEU A 528 12.93 13.41 -18.50
C LEU A 528 14.28 14.13 -18.37
N GLY A 529 15.13 13.97 -19.38
CA GLY A 529 16.36 14.75 -19.51
C GLY A 529 16.03 16.24 -19.65
N ASN A 530 16.71 17.08 -18.86
CA ASN A 530 16.58 18.53 -19.02
C ASN A 530 17.16 18.92 -20.38
N VAL A 531 16.32 19.42 -21.28
CA VAL A 531 16.77 20.40 -22.29
C VAL A 531 17.09 21.68 -21.52
N SER A 532 18.21 21.71 -20.81
CA SER A 532 18.74 22.98 -20.31
C SER A 532 19.23 23.76 -21.55
N PRO A 533 18.94 25.08 -21.66
CA PRO A 533 19.62 25.89 -22.65
C PRO A 533 21.12 25.70 -22.46
N SER A 534 21.84 25.39 -23.53
CA SER A 534 23.28 25.19 -23.49
C SER A 534 23.96 26.38 -22.78
N ARG A 535 25.08 26.13 -22.09
CA ARG A 535 25.93 27.17 -21.47
C ARG A 535 26.19 28.36 -22.40
N GLU A 536 26.27 28.10 -23.70
CA GLU A 536 26.44 29.11 -24.75
C GLU A 536 25.27 30.12 -24.84
N ALA A 537 24.02 29.70 -24.58
CA ALA A 537 22.86 30.58 -24.53
C ALA A 537 22.84 31.47 -23.27
N ALA A 538 23.28 30.93 -22.13
CA ALA A 538 23.39 31.66 -20.87
C ALA A 538 24.56 32.68 -20.87
N GLU A 539 25.70 32.32 -21.46
CA GLU A 539 26.85 33.22 -21.61
C GLU A 539 26.56 34.37 -22.59
N SER A 540 25.78 34.10 -23.65
CA SER A 540 25.30 35.11 -24.60
C SER A 540 24.38 36.16 -23.96
N LEU A 541 23.50 35.74 -23.04
CA LEU A 541 22.57 36.63 -22.32
C LEU A 541 23.28 37.46 -21.25
N ALA A 542 24.29 36.92 -20.57
CA ALA A 542 25.08 37.65 -19.58
C ALA A 542 26.01 38.71 -20.21
N GLN A 543 26.37 38.58 -21.49
CA GLN A 543 27.27 39.49 -22.20
C GLN A 543 26.56 40.58 -23.00
N ARG A 544 25.28 40.42 -23.35
CA ARG A 544 24.53 41.39 -24.17
C ARG A 544 23.73 42.37 -23.31
N GLY A 545 24.43 43.41 -22.85
CA GLY A 545 23.76 44.65 -22.43
C GLY A 545 23.07 45.31 -23.63
N ARG A 546 21.77 45.61 -23.46
CA ARG A 546 20.93 46.47 -24.31
C ARG A 546 20.86 46.06 -25.80
N ASP A 547 19.94 45.16 -26.13
CA ASP A 547 19.22 45.26 -27.41
C ASP A 547 17.83 44.61 -27.34
N THR A 548 16.79 45.38 -27.68
CA THR A 548 15.37 45.08 -27.46
C THR A 548 14.73 44.20 -28.52
N SER A 549 15.44 43.19 -29.03
CA SER A 549 14.87 42.21 -29.95
C SER A 549 15.47 40.83 -29.71
N VAL A 550 15.08 40.20 -28.60
CA VAL A 550 15.33 38.77 -28.38
C VAL A 550 14.09 38.01 -28.89
N PRO A 551 14.23 37.04 -29.82
CA PRO A 551 13.12 36.14 -30.12
C PRO A 551 12.82 35.32 -28.86
N GLU A 552 11.55 35.33 -28.41
CA GLU A 552 11.08 34.53 -27.29
C GLU A 552 11.55 33.07 -27.46
N LEU A 553 12.51 32.62 -26.65
CA LEU A 553 12.69 31.20 -26.40
C LEU A 553 11.33 30.65 -25.96
N PRO A 554 10.82 29.55 -26.52
CA PRO A 554 9.48 29.07 -26.23
C PRO A 554 9.41 28.61 -24.78
N ARG A 555 9.08 29.53 -23.86
CA ARG A 555 8.75 29.28 -22.44
C ARG A 555 7.41 28.55 -22.29
N LYS A 556 6.79 28.11 -23.38
CA LYS A 556 5.36 27.78 -23.46
C LYS A 556 5.00 26.35 -23.08
N ASP A 557 5.97 25.44 -22.98
CA ASP A 557 5.71 24.00 -22.79
C ASP A 557 6.18 23.42 -21.44
N ILE A 558 6.59 24.25 -20.47
CA ILE A 558 7.01 23.75 -19.15
C ILE A 558 5.80 23.71 -18.22
N THR A 559 5.25 22.52 -18.03
CA THR A 559 4.20 22.23 -17.04
C THR A 559 4.77 22.34 -15.62
N ASP A 560 4.02 22.94 -14.70
CA ASP A 560 4.37 22.87 -13.28
C ASP A 560 4.39 21.40 -12.83
N SER A 561 5.33 21.08 -11.92
CA SER A 561 5.41 19.75 -11.33
C SER A 561 4.07 19.32 -10.71
N LEU A 562 3.80 18.02 -10.71
CA LEU A 562 2.60 17.48 -10.07
C LEU A 562 2.49 17.95 -8.61
N SER A 563 3.59 17.92 -7.86
CA SER A 563 3.63 18.41 -6.47
C SER A 563 3.32 19.91 -6.32
N ASP A 564 3.68 20.74 -7.30
CA ASP A 564 3.32 22.16 -7.35
C ASP A 564 1.82 22.35 -7.69
N ARG A 565 1.28 21.58 -8.63
CA ARG A 565 -0.15 21.62 -8.95
C ARG A 565 -1.03 21.15 -7.79
N ILE A 566 -0.62 20.10 -7.09
CA ILE A 566 -1.31 19.61 -5.87
C ILE A 566 -1.32 20.69 -4.79
N GLU A 567 -0.19 21.36 -4.56
CA GLU A 567 -0.11 22.46 -3.59
C GLU A 567 -1.11 23.57 -3.93
N MET A 568 -1.14 24.00 -5.18
CA MET A 568 -2.08 25.04 -5.63
C MET A 568 -3.53 24.61 -5.46
N ALA A 569 -3.87 23.37 -5.81
CA ALA A 569 -5.23 22.84 -5.69
C ALA A 569 -5.71 22.81 -4.23
N ILE A 570 -4.91 22.26 -3.31
CA ILE A 570 -5.26 22.17 -1.89
C ILE A 570 -5.40 23.56 -1.27
N VAL A 571 -4.48 24.48 -1.54
CA VAL A 571 -4.57 25.85 -1.01
C VAL A 571 -5.82 26.56 -1.56
N THR A 572 -6.11 26.41 -2.84
CA THR A 572 -7.32 26.99 -3.46
C THR A 572 -8.59 26.41 -2.86
N PHE A 573 -8.61 25.10 -2.60
CA PHE A 573 -9.74 24.43 -1.95
C PHE A 573 -9.99 24.99 -0.54
N LEU A 574 -8.95 25.05 0.30
CA LEU A 574 -9.08 25.56 1.67
C LEU A 574 -9.41 27.06 1.77
N GLN A 575 -9.10 27.85 0.73
CA GLN A 575 -9.56 29.25 0.65
C GLN A 575 -11.08 29.35 0.46
N LYS A 576 -11.68 28.39 -0.23
CA LYS A 576 -13.12 28.37 -0.54
C LYS A 576 -13.93 27.61 0.50
N ASN A 577 -13.35 26.54 1.06
CA ASN A 577 -13.98 25.62 1.97
C ASN A 577 -13.16 25.54 3.29
N PRO A 578 -13.19 26.59 4.12
CA PRO A 578 -12.56 26.53 5.44
C PRO A 578 -13.22 25.43 6.29
N ASP A 579 -12.46 24.89 7.24
CA ASP A 579 -12.92 23.88 8.20
C ASP A 579 -13.34 22.53 7.57
N SER A 580 -12.75 22.18 6.42
CA SER A 580 -13.00 20.91 5.72
C SER A 580 -12.26 19.73 6.36
N ILE A 581 -12.85 18.54 6.33
CA ILE A 581 -12.15 17.31 6.77
C ILE A 581 -11.25 16.74 5.66
N TYR A 582 -10.32 15.85 6.03
CA TYR A 582 -9.37 15.25 5.08
C TYR A 582 -10.05 14.56 3.89
N LEU A 583 -11.15 13.85 4.15
CA LEU A 583 -11.87 13.10 3.12
C LEU A 583 -12.51 14.03 2.06
N GLU A 584 -13.02 15.19 2.46
CA GLU A 584 -13.57 16.20 1.54
C GLU A 584 -12.48 16.79 0.64
N ILE A 585 -11.27 16.95 1.17
CA ILE A 585 -10.10 17.38 0.38
C ILE A 585 -9.74 16.31 -0.66
N GLU A 586 -9.74 15.01 -0.29
CA GLU A 586 -9.49 13.92 -1.25
C GLU A 586 -10.59 13.85 -2.32
N ASP A 587 -11.85 14.01 -1.93
CA ASP A 587 -13.02 13.96 -2.83
C ASP A 587 -13.02 15.11 -3.86
N ASP A 588 -12.47 16.28 -3.54
CA ASP A 588 -12.25 17.38 -4.49
C ASP A 588 -10.96 17.20 -5.32
N LEU A 589 -9.89 16.69 -4.70
CA LEU A 589 -8.55 16.66 -5.29
C LEU A 589 -8.36 15.52 -6.29
N TYR A 590 -8.79 14.30 -5.99
CA TYR A 590 -8.57 13.15 -6.87
C TYR A 590 -9.23 13.28 -8.25
N PRO A 591 -10.41 13.90 -8.40
CA PRO A 591 -10.97 14.20 -9.72
C PRO A 591 -10.13 15.16 -10.57
N GLN A 592 -9.35 16.05 -9.95
CA GLN A 592 -8.44 16.98 -10.65
C GLN A 592 -7.14 16.30 -11.10
N PHE A 593 -6.79 15.16 -10.50
CA PHE A 593 -5.56 14.42 -10.76
C PHE A 593 -5.85 12.91 -10.93
N PRO A 594 -6.60 12.51 -11.97
CA PRO A 594 -7.04 11.13 -12.15
C PRO A 594 -5.89 10.21 -12.61
N GLY A 595 -6.17 8.91 -12.60
CA GLY A 595 -5.27 7.91 -13.18
C GLY A 595 -3.90 7.83 -12.50
N LEU A 596 -2.83 7.95 -13.30
CA LEU A 596 -1.43 7.91 -12.83
C LEU A 596 -0.96 9.23 -12.19
N MET A 597 -1.82 10.25 -12.17
CA MET A 597 -1.55 11.56 -11.58
C MET A 597 -2.03 11.65 -10.12
N THR A 598 -2.67 10.59 -9.61
CA THR A 598 -3.27 10.58 -8.27
C THR A 598 -2.26 10.95 -7.19
N PRO A 599 -2.52 11.99 -6.37
CA PRO A 599 -1.62 12.41 -5.31
C PRO A 599 -1.55 11.41 -4.17
N SER A 600 -0.34 11.17 -3.65
CA SER A 600 -0.17 10.38 -2.43
C SER A 600 -0.74 11.10 -1.20
N LYS A 601 -1.27 10.33 -0.24
CA LYS A 601 -1.73 10.86 1.05
C LYS A 601 -0.63 11.67 1.77
N ALA A 602 0.61 11.21 1.70
CA ALA A 602 1.77 11.90 2.29
C ALA A 602 2.03 13.28 1.68
N MET A 603 1.87 13.43 0.35
CA MET A 603 2.00 14.73 -0.31
C MET A 603 0.89 15.69 0.11
N ILE A 604 -0.36 15.21 0.21
CA ILE A 604 -1.48 16.01 0.71
C ILE A 604 -1.20 16.49 2.15
N TYR A 605 -0.79 15.58 3.03
CA TYR A 605 -0.44 15.93 4.42
C TYR A 605 0.74 16.90 4.51
N ALA A 606 1.76 16.78 3.65
CA ALA A 606 2.88 17.72 3.61
C ALA A 606 2.41 19.14 3.26
N VAL A 607 1.46 19.27 2.32
CA VAL A 607 0.85 20.58 1.97
C VAL A 607 0.02 21.12 3.13
N LEU A 608 -0.86 20.30 3.71
CA LEU A 608 -1.69 20.69 4.85
C LEU A 608 -0.84 21.13 6.05
N THR A 609 0.19 20.37 6.40
CA THR A 609 1.13 20.71 7.49
C THR A 609 1.93 22.00 7.20
N SER A 610 2.05 22.37 5.92
CA SER A 610 2.70 23.62 5.51
C SER A 610 1.73 24.80 5.64
N TYR A 611 0.51 24.70 5.10
CA TYR A 611 -0.42 25.82 4.87
C TYR A 611 -1.56 25.95 5.89
N ALA A 612 -1.85 24.88 6.61
CA ALA A 612 -3.04 24.77 7.42
C ALA A 612 -2.70 24.48 8.88
N GLU A 613 -3.70 24.74 9.72
CA GLU A 613 -3.80 24.23 11.08
C GLU A 613 -4.98 23.26 11.16
N LYS A 614 -4.85 22.28 12.04
CA LYS A 614 -5.86 21.26 12.27
C LYS A 614 -6.56 21.55 13.59
N ASP A 615 -7.88 21.77 13.54
CA ASP A 615 -8.74 21.85 14.72
C ASP A 615 -9.66 20.63 14.72
N ASN A 616 -9.49 19.74 15.70
CA ASN A 616 -10.10 18.41 15.71
C ASN A 616 -9.83 17.62 14.42
N SER A 617 -10.84 17.41 13.58
CA SER A 617 -10.76 16.75 12.27
C SER A 617 -10.70 17.72 11.09
N ALA A 618 -10.95 19.01 11.32
CA ALA A 618 -11.08 20.03 10.31
C ALA A 618 -9.74 20.74 10.02
N TRP A 619 -9.54 21.09 8.77
CA TRP A 619 -8.38 21.84 8.29
C TRP A 619 -8.79 23.22 7.82
N ARG A 620 -8.04 24.24 8.24
CA ARG A 620 -8.19 25.62 7.75
C ARG A 620 -6.83 26.26 7.51
N LEU A 621 -6.77 27.21 6.57
CA LEU A 621 -5.53 27.94 6.33
C LEU A 621 -5.08 28.69 7.58
N ARG A 622 -3.76 28.76 7.78
CA ARG A 622 -3.20 29.60 8.84
C ARG A 622 -3.54 31.07 8.59
N PRO A 623 -3.66 31.89 9.65
CA PRO A 623 -3.97 33.32 9.51
C PRO A 623 -3.02 34.08 8.57
N GLU A 624 -1.72 33.73 8.57
CA GLU A 624 -0.71 34.32 7.68
C GLU A 624 -0.78 33.82 6.23
N ASP A 625 -1.47 32.70 5.98
CA ASP A 625 -1.64 32.08 4.66
C ASP A 625 -2.94 32.50 3.96
N VAL A 626 -3.81 33.23 4.65
CA VAL A 626 -4.93 33.92 4.03
C VAL A 626 -4.41 34.93 2.99
N ALA A 627 -5.05 34.98 1.83
CA ALA A 627 -4.55 35.71 0.66
C ALA A 627 -4.15 37.17 0.93
N ASN A 628 -4.96 37.90 1.71
CA ASN A 628 -4.67 39.30 2.05
C ASN A 628 -3.43 39.43 2.97
N SER A 629 -3.34 38.61 4.02
CA SER A 629 -2.19 38.58 4.94
C SER A 629 -0.90 38.24 4.19
N ARG A 630 -0.93 37.20 3.35
CA ARG A 630 0.22 36.76 2.56
C ARG A 630 0.70 37.83 1.57
N ARG A 631 -0.24 38.56 0.95
CA ARG A 631 0.09 39.68 0.04
C ARG A 631 0.75 40.84 0.78
N ASN A 632 0.25 41.19 1.96
CA ASN A 632 0.84 42.23 2.80
C ASN A 632 2.25 41.85 3.26
N GLU A 633 2.46 40.58 3.63
CA GLU A 633 3.78 40.08 4.00
C GLU A 633 4.77 40.15 2.81
N LEU A 634 4.35 39.75 1.61
CA LEU A 634 5.20 39.81 0.41
C LEU A 634 5.62 41.25 0.06
N ASN A 635 4.69 42.22 0.17
CA ASN A 635 5.00 43.64 -0.01
C ASN A 635 6.02 44.12 1.03
N THR A 636 5.86 43.71 2.30
CA THR A 636 6.78 44.06 3.38
C THR A 636 8.18 43.52 3.11
N ILE A 637 8.31 42.26 2.70
CA ILE A 637 9.60 41.65 2.38
C ILE A 637 10.25 42.31 1.15
N THR A 638 9.46 42.66 0.15
CA THR A 638 9.95 43.38 -1.03
C THR A 638 10.51 44.76 -0.65
N ALA A 639 9.81 45.50 0.23
CA ALA A 639 10.29 46.79 0.73
C ALA A 639 11.57 46.65 1.56
N MET A 640 11.69 45.61 2.40
CA MET A 640 12.91 45.34 3.15
C MET A 640 14.11 45.07 2.23
N LEU A 641 13.90 44.31 1.14
CA LEU A 641 14.96 44.04 0.16
C LEU A 641 15.44 45.31 -0.54
N ASP A 642 14.55 46.25 -0.86
CA ASP A 642 14.92 47.55 -1.44
C ASP A 642 15.73 48.43 -0.47
N VAL A 643 15.50 48.31 0.84
CA VAL A 643 16.33 49.00 1.84
C VAL A 643 17.69 48.31 2.00
N ILE A 644 17.72 46.98 2.07
CA ILE A 644 18.97 46.21 2.19
C ILE A 644 19.86 46.46 0.97
N SER A 645 19.31 46.47 -0.24
CA SER A 645 20.08 46.69 -1.46
C SER A 645 20.79 48.05 -1.46
N LYS A 646 20.10 49.12 -1.07
CA LYS A 646 20.66 50.47 -0.94
C LYS A 646 21.76 50.55 0.10
N ARG A 647 21.61 49.86 1.24
CA ARG A 647 22.65 49.78 2.28
C ARG A 647 23.91 49.06 1.83
N LEU A 648 23.78 48.20 0.84
CA LEU A 648 24.88 47.45 0.22
C LEU A 648 25.41 48.11 -1.07
N ASP A 649 25.03 49.37 -1.34
CA ASP A 649 25.39 50.14 -2.53
C ASP A 649 25.00 49.46 -3.86
N TYR A 650 23.86 48.78 -3.90
CA TYR A 650 23.26 48.24 -5.12
C TYR A 650 22.12 49.12 -5.64
N THR A 651 21.97 49.21 -6.96
CA THR A 651 20.74 49.72 -7.59
C THR A 651 19.78 48.58 -7.84
N THR A 652 18.50 48.75 -7.49
CA THR A 652 17.46 47.71 -7.69
C THR A 652 16.63 48.00 -8.93
N ARG A 653 16.51 47.02 -9.83
CA ARG A 653 15.63 47.06 -10.99
C ARG A 653 14.72 45.85 -10.96
N LYS A 654 13.40 46.06 -11.11
CA LYS A 654 12.45 44.96 -11.25
C LYS A 654 12.33 44.57 -12.72
N GLU A 655 12.48 43.29 -13.00
CA GLU A 655 12.30 42.69 -14.32
C GLU A 655 11.43 41.44 -14.18
N ASP A 656 10.22 41.49 -14.75
CA ASP A 656 9.16 40.52 -14.52
C ASP A 656 8.92 40.26 -13.01
N LYS A 657 9.25 39.05 -12.55
CA LYS A 657 9.15 38.62 -11.15
C LYS A 657 10.49 38.66 -10.39
N ASN A 658 11.57 39.01 -11.07
CA ASN A 658 12.91 39.09 -10.51
C ASN A 658 13.24 40.53 -10.06
N TYR A 659 13.92 40.65 -8.92
CA TYR A 659 14.50 41.89 -8.43
C TYR A 659 16.02 41.82 -8.63
N LEU A 660 16.53 42.61 -9.56
CA LEU A 660 17.92 42.62 -9.95
C LEU A 660 18.67 43.67 -9.13
N TRP A 661 19.73 43.25 -8.45
CA TRP A 661 20.66 44.15 -7.79
C TRP A 661 21.86 44.34 -8.71
N GLU A 662 22.13 45.58 -9.09
CA GLU A 662 23.14 45.94 -10.07
C GLU A 662 24.26 46.78 -9.42
N THR A 663 25.51 46.58 -9.88
CA THR A 663 26.67 47.43 -9.59
C THR A 663 27.46 47.62 -10.89
N ASP A 664 27.90 48.83 -11.18
CA ASP A 664 28.64 49.16 -12.41
C ASP A 664 27.96 48.66 -13.70
N ASN A 665 26.63 48.78 -13.77
CA ASN A 665 25.77 48.28 -14.86
C ASN A 665 25.83 46.75 -15.10
N LYS A 666 26.28 45.97 -14.12
CA LYS A 666 26.24 44.50 -14.15
C LYS A 666 25.31 43.95 -13.08
N VAL A 667 24.56 42.91 -13.42
CA VAL A 667 23.70 42.20 -12.45
C VAL A 667 24.59 41.45 -11.47
N ALA A 668 24.58 41.89 -10.22
CA ALA A 668 25.32 41.27 -9.12
C ALA A 668 24.50 40.17 -8.45
N ARG A 669 23.17 40.34 -8.33
CA ARG A 669 22.24 39.32 -7.82
C ARG A 669 20.89 39.41 -8.54
N ALA A 670 20.25 38.26 -8.74
CA ALA A 670 18.86 38.15 -9.14
C ALA A 670 18.05 37.55 -7.99
N ILE A 671 17.04 38.27 -7.49
CA ILE A 671 16.25 37.83 -6.35
C ILE A 671 14.83 37.50 -6.79
N TYR A 672 14.39 36.28 -6.49
CA TYR A 672 13.02 35.83 -6.72
C TYR A 672 12.30 35.63 -5.37
N ILE A 673 11.18 36.33 -5.15
CA ILE A 673 10.44 36.26 -3.88
C ILE A 673 9.20 35.37 -4.05
N LEU A 674 9.18 34.24 -3.34
CA LEU A 674 8.03 33.33 -3.30
C LEU A 674 7.11 33.63 -2.12
N ALA A 675 5.81 33.48 -2.34
CA ALA A 675 4.79 33.39 -1.29
C ALA A 675 4.40 31.95 -0.93
N SER A 676 4.92 30.99 -1.69
CA SER A 676 4.54 29.57 -1.69
C SER A 676 5.75 28.64 -1.68
N ALA A 677 5.54 27.33 -1.80
CA ALA A 677 6.61 26.33 -1.95
C ALA A 677 6.82 25.92 -3.42
N LEU A 678 6.37 26.74 -4.38
CA LEU A 678 6.48 26.52 -5.84
C LEU A 678 7.90 26.80 -6.35
N ILE A 679 8.88 26.07 -5.82
CA ILE A 679 10.30 26.32 -6.05
C ILE A 679 10.72 26.02 -7.50
N GLY A 680 10.09 25.01 -8.12
CA GLY A 680 10.35 24.66 -9.51
C GLY A 680 10.03 25.83 -10.44
N ARG A 681 8.90 26.50 -10.20
CA ARG A 681 8.49 27.69 -10.95
C ARG A 681 9.48 28.85 -10.80
N ALA A 682 9.96 29.12 -9.59
CA ALA A 682 10.98 30.17 -9.38
C ALA A 682 12.27 29.88 -10.16
N ILE A 683 12.73 28.62 -10.17
CA ILE A 683 13.91 28.20 -10.93
C ILE A 683 13.70 28.39 -12.44
N ILE A 684 12.52 28.02 -12.97
CA ILE A 684 12.20 28.15 -14.40
C ILE A 684 12.05 29.61 -14.84
N GLU A 685 11.43 30.43 -14.00
CA GLU A 685 11.14 31.84 -14.30
C GLU A 685 12.34 32.78 -14.04
N THR A 686 13.46 32.25 -13.54
CA THR A 686 14.70 33.02 -13.32
C THR A 686 15.71 32.73 -14.43
N PRO A 687 15.88 33.62 -15.42
CA PRO A 687 16.80 33.41 -16.54
C PRO A 687 18.28 33.65 -16.18
N TYR A 688 18.60 33.73 -14.89
CA TYR A 688 19.94 34.09 -14.37
C TYR A 688 20.66 32.85 -13.82
N PRO A 689 22.01 32.83 -13.85
CA PRO A 689 22.77 31.71 -13.29
C PRO A 689 22.44 31.46 -11.81
N PRO A 690 22.41 30.19 -11.35
CA PRO A 690 22.10 29.86 -9.96
C PRO A 690 23.02 30.55 -8.94
N GLU A 691 24.28 30.79 -9.29
CA GLU A 691 25.30 31.41 -8.42
C GLU A 691 24.98 32.89 -8.12
N LEU A 692 24.26 33.56 -9.03
CA LEU A 692 23.80 34.93 -8.85
C LEU A 692 22.38 34.99 -8.28
N THR A 693 21.70 33.86 -8.17
CA THR A 693 20.27 33.81 -7.86
C THR A 693 20.02 33.52 -6.38
N ILE A 694 19.20 34.37 -5.76
CA ILE A 694 18.68 34.18 -4.41
C ILE A 694 17.17 33.98 -4.48
N ILE A 695 16.68 32.84 -4.01
CA ILE A 695 15.26 32.57 -3.89
C ILE A 695 14.82 32.80 -2.44
N VAL A 696 13.94 33.75 -2.25
CA VAL A 696 13.44 34.17 -0.94
C VAL A 696 12.11 33.49 -0.66
N ILE A 697 12.01 32.74 0.44
CA ILE A 697 10.84 31.92 0.78
C ILE A 697 10.26 32.24 2.16
N PRO A 698 8.95 32.02 2.40
CA PRO A 698 8.41 32.06 3.74
C PRO A 698 8.93 30.88 4.57
N GLY A 699 9.29 31.12 5.83
CA GLY A 699 9.85 30.08 6.71
C GLY A 699 8.94 28.85 6.87
N GLY A 700 7.62 29.05 6.86
CA GLY A 700 6.62 27.97 6.92
C GLY A 700 6.66 27.00 5.73
N ARG A 701 7.19 27.44 4.57
CA ARG A 701 7.27 26.65 3.33
C ARG A 701 8.49 25.75 3.24
N ALA A 702 9.54 26.02 4.02
CA ALA A 702 10.82 25.34 3.91
C ALA A 702 10.70 23.80 4.09
N GLY A 703 9.85 23.34 5.00
CA GLY A 703 9.59 21.92 5.19
C GLY A 703 8.93 21.25 3.99
N LEU A 704 7.98 21.93 3.32
CA LEU A 704 7.34 21.42 2.11
C LEU A 704 8.31 21.40 0.92
N ILE A 705 9.13 22.44 0.78
CA ILE A 705 10.18 22.49 -0.25
C ILE A 705 11.17 21.32 -0.07
N GLN A 706 11.60 21.07 1.17
CA GLN A 706 12.48 19.94 1.47
C GLN A 706 11.81 18.59 1.18
N TYR A 707 10.55 18.43 1.57
CA TYR A 707 9.78 17.22 1.27
C TYR A 707 9.68 16.97 -0.24
N LYS A 708 9.36 18.01 -1.03
CA LYS A 708 9.34 17.94 -2.50
C LYS A 708 10.70 17.52 -3.06
N ALA A 709 11.79 18.13 -2.60
CA ALA A 709 13.15 17.79 -3.05
C ALA A 709 13.57 16.36 -2.67
N GLN A 710 13.16 15.84 -1.51
CA GLN A 710 13.44 14.45 -1.12
C GLN A 710 12.76 13.44 -2.03
N ARG A 711 11.57 13.78 -2.54
CA ARG A 711 10.77 12.93 -3.42
C ARG A 711 11.15 13.06 -4.90
N ASP A 712 11.54 14.27 -5.32
CA ASP A 712 11.94 14.59 -6.68
C ASP A 712 13.47 14.77 -6.76
N PRO A 713 14.23 13.74 -7.19
CA PRO A 713 15.68 13.84 -7.33
C PRO A 713 16.12 14.86 -8.40
N SER A 714 15.30 15.13 -9.42
CA SER A 714 15.58 16.17 -10.42
C SER A 714 15.48 17.56 -9.80
N LEU A 715 14.45 17.81 -8.97
CA LEU A 715 14.35 19.05 -8.21
C LEU A 715 15.49 19.20 -7.22
N ALA A 716 15.84 18.15 -6.46
CA ALA A 716 16.98 18.18 -5.54
C ALA A 716 18.28 18.55 -6.25
N ALA A 717 18.54 17.95 -7.42
CA ALA A 717 19.72 18.25 -8.22
C ALA A 717 19.75 19.71 -8.67
N ARG A 718 18.64 20.25 -9.16
CA ARG A 718 18.52 21.66 -9.56
C ARG A 718 18.72 22.61 -8.37
N MET A 719 18.11 22.31 -7.23
CA MET A 719 18.14 23.15 -6.03
C MET A 719 19.54 23.29 -5.41
N LYS A 720 20.44 22.32 -5.56
CA LYS A 720 21.81 22.38 -4.98
C LYS A 720 22.58 23.65 -5.37
N ASN A 721 22.28 24.21 -6.53
CA ASN A 721 23.01 25.36 -7.07
C ASN A 721 22.37 26.71 -6.71
N TYR A 722 21.16 26.72 -6.14
CA TYR A 722 20.45 27.96 -5.79
C TYR A 722 20.62 28.31 -4.31
N ARG A 723 20.71 29.61 -4.00
CA ARG A 723 20.68 30.11 -2.63
C ARG A 723 19.24 30.32 -2.17
N LEU A 724 18.84 29.68 -1.07
CA LEU A 724 17.52 29.87 -0.45
C LEU A 724 17.64 30.73 0.81
N VAL A 725 16.79 31.75 0.96
CA VAL A 725 16.78 32.65 2.11
C VAL A 725 15.37 32.75 2.69
N LYS A 726 15.22 32.55 4.00
CA LYS A 726 13.91 32.67 4.66
C LYS A 726 13.55 34.12 4.95
N TYR A 727 12.26 34.46 4.92
CA TYR A 727 11.74 35.78 5.31
C TYR A 727 12.26 36.26 6.68
N ARG A 728 12.41 35.34 7.64
CA ARG A 728 12.95 35.63 8.98
C ARG A 728 14.39 36.16 8.93
N LEU A 729 15.23 35.60 8.05
CA LEU A 729 16.61 36.07 7.91
C LEU A 729 16.64 37.48 7.32
N LEU A 730 15.82 37.77 6.31
CA LEU A 730 15.73 39.14 5.76
C LEU A 730 15.29 40.16 6.81
N ARG A 731 14.34 39.82 7.68
CA ARG A 731 13.96 40.68 8.82
C ARG A 731 15.14 40.92 9.77
N THR A 732 15.91 39.87 10.05
CA THR A 732 17.10 39.97 10.90
C THR A 732 18.15 40.87 10.25
N LEU A 733 18.45 40.67 8.96
CA LEU A 733 19.41 41.48 8.20
C LEU A 733 19.00 42.94 8.08
N PHE A 734 17.70 43.20 7.97
CA PHE A 734 17.14 44.55 7.96
C PHE A 734 17.44 45.30 9.28
N GLU A 735 17.40 44.61 10.42
CA GLU A 735 17.66 45.17 11.75
C GLU A 735 19.16 45.30 12.11
N VAL A 736 20.05 44.58 11.42
CA VAL A 736 21.51 44.69 11.64
C VAL A 736 21.96 46.13 11.37
N PRO A 737 22.61 46.86 12.30
CA PRO A 737 22.97 48.27 12.10
C PRO A 737 24.05 48.51 11.03
N VAL A 738 25.07 47.66 10.95
CA VAL A 738 26.16 47.73 9.97
C VAL A 738 26.17 46.43 9.18
N LEU A 739 25.72 46.49 7.92
CA LEU A 739 25.66 45.36 7.01
C LEU A 739 26.55 45.65 5.81
N THR A 740 27.56 44.82 5.59
CA THR A 740 28.47 44.86 4.44
C THR A 740 28.12 43.76 3.44
N ARG A 741 28.65 43.83 2.22
CA ARG A 741 28.43 42.77 1.20
C ARG A 741 28.95 41.41 1.67
N GLU A 742 30.13 41.38 2.30
CA GLU A 742 30.74 40.17 2.85
C GLU A 742 29.87 39.56 3.96
N THR A 743 29.47 40.38 4.95
CA THR A 743 28.63 39.91 6.05
C THR A 743 27.23 39.49 5.58
N PHE A 744 26.69 40.12 4.54
CA PHE A 744 25.45 39.67 3.91
C PHE A 744 25.61 38.28 3.28
N ASP A 745 26.66 38.06 2.47
CA ASP A 745 26.92 36.78 1.82
C ASP A 745 27.17 35.65 2.85
N GLU A 746 27.88 35.93 3.94
CA GLU A 746 28.08 34.98 5.06
C GLU A 746 26.76 34.59 5.74
N GLN A 747 25.91 35.58 6.04
CA GLN A 747 24.65 35.34 6.74
C GLN A 747 23.67 34.54 5.89
N ILE A 748 23.49 34.90 4.61
CA ILE A 748 22.64 34.12 3.69
C ILE A 748 23.20 32.73 3.43
N ALA A 749 24.52 32.54 3.50
CA ALA A 749 25.13 31.23 3.35
C ALA A 749 24.83 30.29 4.54
N SER A 750 24.58 30.87 5.71
CA SER A 750 24.38 30.16 6.97
C SER A 750 22.93 29.77 7.30
N ASP A 751 21.93 30.20 6.50
CA ASP A 751 20.50 29.90 6.77
C ASP A 751 20.14 28.47 6.32
N PRO A 752 19.98 27.50 7.25
CA PRO A 752 19.70 26.13 6.86
C PRO A 752 18.28 26.03 6.32
N LEU A 753 18.06 25.18 5.31
CA LEU A 753 16.70 24.88 4.84
C LEU A 753 15.87 24.18 5.93
N GLU A 754 16.51 23.34 6.75
CA GLU A 754 15.89 22.46 7.75
C GLU A 754 15.04 23.23 8.80
N LYS A 755 13.95 22.59 9.25
CA LYS A 755 13.36 22.87 10.56
C LYS A 755 14.26 22.23 11.63
N SER A 756 14.38 22.83 12.82
CA SER A 756 15.00 22.16 13.96
C SER A 756 14.42 20.75 14.14
N LYS A 757 15.29 19.75 14.40
CA LYS A 757 15.05 18.29 14.44
C LYS A 757 13.91 17.75 15.36
N SER A 758 12.90 18.54 15.73
CA SER A 758 11.90 18.12 16.72
C SER A 758 10.69 17.34 16.20
N GLN A 759 10.46 17.22 14.88
CA GLN A 759 9.33 16.42 14.36
C GLN A 759 9.65 15.78 13.00
N MET A 760 10.39 14.67 12.99
CA MET A 760 10.23 13.68 11.92
C MET A 760 8.99 12.86 12.26
N MET A 761 7.90 13.05 11.51
CA MET A 761 6.77 12.14 11.55
C MET A 761 7.07 10.96 10.64
N MET A 762 7.09 9.75 11.20
CA MET A 762 6.96 8.51 10.42
C MET A 762 5.50 8.43 9.96
N PHE A 763 5.27 8.26 8.66
CA PHE A 763 3.95 7.96 8.08
C PHE A 763 4.00 6.61 7.39
#